data_AF-A0A091GMB2-F1
#
_entry.id   AF-A0A091GMB2-F1
#
_cell.length_a   1.000
_cell.length_b   1.000
_cell.length_c   1.000
_cell.angle_alpha   90.00
_cell.angle_beta   90.00
_cell.angle_gamma   90.00
#
_symmetry.space_group_name_H-M   'P 1'
#
loop_
_entity.id
_entity.type
_entity.pdbx_description
1 polymer ?
#
loop_
_entity_poly.entity_id
_entity_poly.type
_entity_poly.pdbx_seq_one_letter_code
_entity_poly.pdbx_strand_id
1 'polypeptide(L)'
;ERANESIHQLKYALEEGQFTKGEDEAEFDQSSVDKGRDDVDGGNDDSGNAAWQALQQSHAVNQLKILLQRQEKMESEAPLSRRKMSFSKSSEAATGDVPALSDLVPIINDQSQYINHLEAEVKFCKEELSGMKDRVQVIVLENEELHQKLKFLTAEHTLREQTLLDASANTRNSWPVGGNDCSMHQPFTSSPARNKDQQAFVTAAVGEIEKWHQELEKLKLLYQEKVNVLDAQVQSLRKDLSESQKTCQDLEGRLKHQKSLVSATNSIRVGGLCLKCAQHEAVLAQTHSNVHVQTIERVTKERDDLMDALVSLRRNMKKMQERESNACEQVKQAVQMAEEANLEKTKALVQCQQLKSEMERQKNRLEMELSAQLNKRTDEKEALREEMKKERAGLAAMVTAMSENVAMLEAQVERITREKNSLVNKLEESQRQLESHEMEMNKVCGEMRYQLNQTKMKKDEAEKELREYRTKTIRELEIKDQKIEKLGLELNGNKQRLEQAQQDVTEAREECLKLTELLTKSEHQLHLTRLEKESVQHSISNEAKARALQAQQREQELTQKMQQMEAQHEKTNELDALLTSQNTFIAKLKEECCILARKLEQISEKYRSEVNQLSQENEYLHGRLEKMQKRNDELDQQCIQHGRMHERMKSR
;
A
#
# COMPACT_ATOMS: atom_id res chain seq x y z
N GLU A 1 -60.67 11.66 19.37
CA GLU A 1 -61.23 11.93 20.72
C GLU A 1 -61.73 10.67 21.40
N ARG A 2 -62.84 10.03 20.97
CA ARG A 2 -63.34 8.77 21.60
C ARG A 2 -62.31 7.64 21.82
N ALA A 3 -61.28 7.52 20.99
CA ALA A 3 -60.19 6.55 21.18
C ALA A 3 -59.23 6.91 22.34
N ASN A 4 -59.05 8.20 22.64
CA ASN A 4 -58.16 8.65 23.71
C ASN A 4 -58.82 8.53 25.09
N GLU A 5 -60.14 8.68 25.17
CA GLU A 5 -60.91 8.47 26.41
C GLU A 5 -60.84 7.00 26.87
N SER A 6 -60.93 6.05 25.94
CA SER A 6 -60.81 4.61 26.22
C SER A 6 -59.41 4.23 26.74
N ILE A 7 -58.35 4.85 26.22
CA ILE A 7 -56.97 4.65 26.69
C ILE A 7 -56.76 5.25 28.09
N HIS A 8 -57.37 6.41 28.39
CA HIS A 8 -57.32 6.99 29.73
C HIS A 8 -58.07 6.16 30.79
N GLN A 9 -59.20 5.55 30.42
CA GLN A 9 -59.95 4.66 31.32
C GLN A 9 -59.18 3.36 31.62
N LEU A 10 -58.51 2.76 30.63
CA LEU A 10 -57.65 1.60 30.84
C LEU A 10 -56.43 1.89 31.73
N LYS A 11 -55.92 3.13 31.71
CA LYS A 11 -54.76 3.51 32.52
C LYS A 11 -55.11 3.62 34.02
N TYR A 12 -56.29 4.16 34.34
CA TYR A 12 -56.78 4.22 35.73
C TYR A 12 -57.06 2.84 36.33
N ALA A 13 -57.59 1.89 35.53
CA ALA A 13 -57.88 0.53 36.00
C ALA A 13 -56.63 -0.33 36.32
N LEU A 14 -55.43 0.12 35.93
CA LEU A 14 -54.18 -0.61 36.12
C LEU A 14 -53.37 -0.13 37.35
N GLU A 15 -53.62 1.08 37.85
CA GLU A 15 -52.91 1.64 39.02
C GLU A 15 -53.49 1.14 40.36
N GLU A 16 -54.75 0.71 40.41
CA GLU A 16 -55.37 0.15 41.63
C GLU A 16 -54.98 -1.31 41.94
N GLY A 17 -54.31 -2.01 41.02
CA GLY A 17 -54.02 -3.45 41.13
C GLY A 17 -52.70 -3.84 41.82
N GLN A 18 -51.85 -2.89 42.24
CA GLN A 18 -50.47 -3.16 42.67
C GLN A 18 -50.16 -2.96 44.17
N PHE A 19 -51.18 -2.93 45.04
CA PHE A 19 -50.98 -2.98 46.50
C PHE A 19 -51.61 -4.24 47.10
N THR A 20 -50.86 -5.35 47.11
CA THR A 20 -50.86 -6.42 48.16
C THR A 20 -49.97 -7.60 47.76
N LYS A 21 -48.69 -7.56 48.14
CA LYS A 21 -47.92 -8.78 48.41
C LYS A 21 -46.73 -8.53 49.33
N GLY A 22 -46.99 -8.64 50.63
CA GLY A 22 -45.95 -8.98 51.59
C GLY A 22 -45.81 -10.50 51.68
N GLU A 23 -44.57 -10.93 51.92
CA GLU A 23 -44.12 -12.06 52.77
C GLU A 23 -45.17 -13.13 53.16
N ASP A 24 -44.92 -14.39 52.80
CA ASP A 24 -44.45 -15.38 53.80
C ASP A 24 -44.07 -16.74 53.18
N GLU A 25 -43.26 -17.51 53.92
CA GLU A 25 -42.75 -18.84 53.61
C GLU A 25 -43.78 -19.95 53.92
N ALA A 26 -43.76 -21.08 53.18
CA ALA A 26 -43.87 -22.45 53.72
C ALA A 26 -43.99 -23.54 52.62
N GLU A 27 -43.00 -24.43 52.60
CA GLU A 27 -43.07 -25.90 52.69
C GLU A 27 -44.16 -26.80 52.02
N PHE A 28 -43.76 -28.06 51.80
CA PHE A 28 -44.56 -29.28 51.57
C PHE A 28 -45.15 -29.59 50.18
N ASP A 29 -44.27 -30.04 49.29
CA ASP A 29 -44.07 -31.48 48.93
C ASP A 29 -45.28 -32.46 48.79
N GLN A 30 -45.06 -33.40 47.85
CA GLN A 30 -45.67 -34.73 47.67
C GLN A 30 -46.81 -34.98 46.64
N SER A 31 -46.50 -36.02 45.86
CA SER A 31 -47.32 -36.82 44.96
C SER A 31 -48.52 -37.52 45.60
N SER A 32 -49.54 -37.83 44.81
CA SER A 32 -50.01 -39.23 44.66
C SER A 32 -51.01 -39.41 43.51
N VAL A 33 -51.10 -40.66 43.04
CA VAL A 33 -52.10 -41.19 42.09
C VAL A 33 -52.82 -42.32 42.84
N ASP A 34 -54.17 -42.37 42.82
CA ASP A 34 -54.97 -43.51 42.31
C ASP A 34 -56.50 -43.31 42.45
N LYS A 35 -57.27 -44.06 41.64
CA LYS A 35 -58.72 -44.40 41.64
C LYS A 35 -59.60 -43.86 42.80
N GLY A 36 -60.80 -43.31 42.60
CA GLY A 36 -61.83 -43.63 41.60
C GLY A 36 -63.17 -43.98 42.29
N ARG A 37 -64.32 -43.56 41.73
CA ARG A 37 -65.67 -44.18 41.90
C ARG A 37 -66.70 -43.53 40.97
N ASP A 38 -67.78 -44.27 40.74
CA ASP A 38 -68.81 -44.03 39.72
C ASP A 38 -69.97 -43.10 40.16
N ASP A 39 -70.81 -42.81 39.15
CA ASP A 39 -72.28 -42.69 39.17
C ASP A 39 -73.01 -41.31 39.06
N VAL A 40 -73.85 -41.27 38.01
CA VAL A 40 -75.18 -40.61 37.86
C VAL A 40 -75.26 -39.12 37.45
N ASP A 41 -75.52 -38.95 36.14
CA ASP A 41 -76.65 -38.21 35.50
C ASP A 41 -76.86 -36.68 35.67
N GLY A 42 -77.52 -36.08 34.68
CA GLY A 42 -78.00 -34.69 34.69
C GLY A 42 -77.20 -33.73 33.80
N GLY A 43 -77.54 -33.65 32.52
CA GLY A 43 -76.77 -32.88 31.53
C GLY A 43 -76.98 -31.36 31.54
N ASN A 44 -76.06 -30.63 30.89
CA ASN A 44 -76.35 -29.36 30.22
C ASN A 44 -75.29 -29.09 29.13
N ASP A 45 -75.68 -29.18 27.85
CA ASP A 45 -74.75 -29.37 26.71
C ASP A 45 -74.15 -28.06 26.12
N ASP A 46 -74.26 -26.93 26.81
CA ASP A 46 -73.73 -25.63 26.37
C ASP A 46 -72.38 -25.24 27.01
N SER A 47 -71.96 -25.91 28.10
CA SER A 47 -70.69 -25.58 28.78
C SER A 47 -69.46 -25.98 27.95
N GLY A 48 -69.54 -27.09 27.22
CA GLY A 48 -68.42 -27.61 26.42
C GLY A 48 -67.97 -26.65 25.34
N ASN A 49 -68.90 -26.00 24.63
CA ASN A 49 -68.57 -25.08 23.53
C ASN A 49 -67.95 -23.77 24.07
N ALA A 50 -68.43 -23.26 25.21
CA ALA A 50 -67.83 -22.12 25.88
C ALA A 50 -66.43 -22.44 26.44
N ALA A 51 -66.23 -23.63 27.02
CA ALA A 51 -64.92 -24.09 27.49
C ALA A 51 -63.92 -24.30 26.35
N TRP A 52 -64.35 -24.90 25.22
CA TRP A 52 -63.52 -25.04 24.03
C TRP A 52 -63.17 -23.69 23.39
N GLN A 53 -64.11 -22.76 23.29
CA GLN A 53 -63.83 -21.40 22.79
C GLN A 53 -62.91 -20.64 23.75
N ALA A 54 -63.08 -20.77 25.07
CA ALA A 54 -62.17 -20.20 26.05
C ALA A 54 -60.77 -20.84 25.99
N LEU A 55 -60.67 -22.15 25.71
CA LEU A 55 -59.38 -22.83 25.51
C LEU A 55 -58.72 -22.40 24.19
N GLN A 56 -59.50 -22.21 23.13
CA GLN A 56 -59.02 -21.78 21.82
C GLN A 56 -58.61 -20.30 21.82
N GLN A 57 -59.35 -19.44 22.55
CA GLN A 57 -58.97 -18.07 22.84
C GLN A 57 -57.75 -18.01 23.77
N SER A 58 -57.67 -18.85 24.81
CA SER A 58 -56.48 -18.97 25.67
C SER A 58 -55.25 -19.43 24.89
N HIS A 59 -55.42 -20.36 23.95
CA HIS A 59 -54.35 -20.82 23.06
C HIS A 59 -53.95 -19.74 22.05
N ALA A 60 -54.89 -19.01 21.47
CA ALA A 60 -54.61 -17.87 20.59
C ALA A 60 -53.95 -16.70 21.35
N VAL A 61 -54.37 -16.43 22.59
CA VAL A 61 -53.78 -15.41 23.47
C VAL A 61 -52.39 -15.84 23.94
N ASN A 62 -52.16 -17.13 24.24
CA ASN A 62 -50.82 -17.64 24.53
C ASN A 62 -49.92 -17.64 23.29
N GLN A 63 -50.43 -17.95 22.10
CA GLN A 63 -49.69 -17.78 20.85
C GLN A 63 -49.36 -16.31 20.60
N LEU A 64 -50.30 -15.38 20.80
CA LEU A 64 -50.03 -13.93 20.74
C LEU A 64 -49.03 -13.50 21.81
N LYS A 65 -49.08 -14.06 23.02
CA LYS A 65 -48.14 -13.75 24.12
C LYS A 65 -46.74 -14.30 23.84
N ILE A 66 -46.63 -15.48 23.21
CA ILE A 66 -45.37 -16.06 22.73
C ILE A 66 -44.84 -15.27 21.52
N LEU A 67 -45.69 -14.84 20.59
CA LEU A 67 -45.30 -14.01 19.45
C LEU A 67 -44.89 -12.60 19.90
N LEU A 68 -45.58 -12.00 20.87
CA LEU A 68 -45.21 -10.73 21.50
C LEU A 68 -43.91 -10.88 22.29
N GLN A 69 -43.74 -11.93 23.10
CA GLN A 69 -42.45 -12.20 23.75
C GLN A 69 -41.33 -12.48 22.75
N ARG A 70 -41.61 -13.12 21.61
CA ARG A 70 -40.64 -13.37 20.54
C ARG A 70 -40.32 -12.10 19.75
N GLN A 71 -41.29 -11.19 19.61
CA GLN A 71 -41.08 -9.87 19.02
C GLN A 71 -40.32 -8.95 19.99
N GLU A 72 -40.69 -8.90 21.27
CA GLU A 72 -39.99 -8.18 22.35
C GLU A 72 -38.55 -8.70 22.52
N LYS A 73 -38.32 -10.01 22.32
CA LYS A 73 -36.98 -10.63 22.31
C LYS A 73 -36.20 -10.36 21.02
N MET A 74 -36.86 -10.31 19.85
CA MET A 74 -36.24 -9.86 18.59
C MET A 74 -35.90 -8.36 18.62
N GLU A 75 -36.74 -7.53 19.24
CA GLU A 75 -36.56 -6.08 19.42
C GLU A 75 -35.50 -5.77 20.48
N SER A 76 -35.21 -6.69 21.41
CA SER A 76 -34.10 -6.58 22.37
C SER A 76 -32.79 -7.28 21.95
N GLU A 77 -32.80 -8.13 20.91
CA GLU A 77 -31.59 -8.72 20.29
C GLU A 77 -31.17 -8.04 18.97
N ALA A 78 -31.93 -7.06 18.46
CA ALA A 78 -31.50 -6.19 17.36
C ALA A 78 -30.61 -5.03 17.88
N PRO A 79 -29.42 -4.75 17.28
CA PRO A 79 -28.45 -3.79 17.83
C PRO A 79 -28.80 -2.32 17.54
N LEU A 80 -29.91 -1.82 18.08
CA LEU A 80 -30.24 -0.40 18.11
C LEU A 80 -29.48 0.33 19.23
N SER A 81 -28.15 0.44 19.08
CA SER A 81 -27.31 1.31 19.93
C SER A 81 -27.51 2.79 19.60
N ARG A 82 -28.76 3.28 19.66
CA ARG A 82 -29.08 4.70 19.72
C ARG A 82 -29.15 5.11 21.18
N ARG A 83 -27.98 5.21 21.82
CA ARG A 83 -27.81 5.76 23.17
C ARG A 83 -28.16 7.25 23.16
N LYS A 84 -29.46 7.57 23.26
CA LYS A 84 -29.93 8.91 23.64
C LYS A 84 -29.45 9.16 25.08
N MET A 85 -28.31 9.83 25.24
CA MET A 85 -27.98 10.43 26.53
C MET A 85 -28.98 11.54 26.82
N SER A 86 -29.74 11.37 27.89
CA SER A 86 -30.60 12.38 28.47
C SER A 86 -29.76 13.54 29.00
N PHE A 87 -29.83 14.69 28.34
CA PHE A 87 -29.33 15.94 28.91
C PHE A 87 -30.31 16.45 29.96
N SER A 88 -29.93 16.34 31.23
CA SER A 88 -30.54 17.08 32.35
C SER A 88 -29.45 17.82 33.13
N LYS A 89 -29.56 19.15 33.12
CA LYS A 89 -28.76 20.16 33.87
C LYS A 89 -28.83 19.90 35.40
N SER A 90 -27.99 20.44 36.28
CA SER A 90 -27.18 21.69 36.26
C SER A 90 -26.13 21.72 37.38
N SER A 91 -25.16 22.66 37.25
CA SER A 91 -24.20 23.15 38.29
C SER A 91 -23.10 22.16 38.73
N GLU A 92 -21.84 22.57 38.89
CA GLU A 92 -21.23 23.91 38.73
C GLU A 92 -19.71 23.83 38.48
N ALA A 93 -19.08 24.98 38.21
CA ALA A 93 -17.64 25.27 38.18
C ALA A 93 -16.79 24.97 36.91
N ALA A 94 -16.38 26.08 36.30
CA ALA A 94 -15.04 26.40 35.80
C ALA A 94 -14.53 25.85 34.44
N THR A 95 -14.28 26.83 33.55
CA THR A 95 -13.17 26.92 32.58
C THR A 95 -12.90 25.74 31.66
N GLY A 96 -13.33 25.90 30.41
CA GLY A 96 -13.23 24.88 29.38
C GLY A 96 -11.84 24.55 28.87
N ASP A 97 -11.83 23.44 28.13
CA ASP A 97 -10.91 23.15 27.04
C ASP A 97 -11.76 22.78 25.82
N VAL A 98 -11.36 23.29 24.65
CA VAL A 98 -11.83 22.76 23.36
C VAL A 98 -11.12 21.42 23.16
N PRO A 99 -11.80 20.33 22.76
CA PRO A 99 -11.14 19.05 22.51
C PRO A 99 -9.98 19.25 21.52
N ALA A 100 -8.80 18.71 21.83
CA ALA A 100 -7.62 18.93 21.01
C ALA A 100 -7.89 18.41 19.59
N LEU A 101 -7.36 19.09 18.58
CA LEU A 101 -7.62 18.76 17.17
C LEU A 101 -7.32 17.29 16.85
N SER A 102 -6.33 16.72 17.54
CA SER A 102 -5.93 15.30 17.51
C SER A 102 -7.04 14.32 17.91
N ASP A 103 -7.93 14.70 18.83
CA ASP A 103 -9.00 13.83 19.36
C ASP A 103 -10.23 13.79 18.43
N LEU A 104 -10.38 14.80 17.57
CA LEU A 104 -11.41 14.80 16.53
C LEU A 104 -11.04 13.94 15.32
N VAL A 105 -9.75 13.73 15.01
CA VAL A 105 -9.32 12.98 13.82
C VAL A 105 -9.82 11.54 13.81
N PRO A 106 -9.73 10.73 14.90
CA PRO A 106 -10.33 9.41 14.96
C PRO A 106 -11.84 9.46 14.77
N ILE A 107 -12.54 10.38 15.44
CA ILE A 107 -14.00 10.50 15.40
C ILE A 107 -14.49 10.86 13.99
N ILE A 108 -13.79 11.76 13.28
CA ILE A 108 -14.10 12.13 11.89
C ILE A 108 -13.82 10.95 10.95
N ASN A 109 -12.75 10.18 11.18
CA ASN A 109 -12.44 9.00 10.39
C ASN A 109 -13.46 7.87 10.59
N ASP A 110 -13.91 7.64 11.83
CA ASP A 110 -14.95 6.66 12.17
C ASP A 110 -16.31 7.08 11.61
N GLN A 111 -16.65 8.38 11.66
CA GLN A 111 -17.82 8.94 10.99
C GLN A 111 -17.74 8.78 9.47
N SER A 112 -16.58 8.99 8.86
CA SER A 112 -16.36 8.77 7.43
C SER A 112 -16.52 7.30 7.05
N GLN A 113 -15.99 6.37 7.84
CA GLN A 113 -16.19 4.93 7.63
C GLN A 113 -17.65 4.52 7.76
N TYR A 114 -18.38 5.07 8.75
CA TYR A 114 -19.81 4.82 8.92
C TYR A 114 -20.65 5.38 7.76
N ILE A 115 -20.30 6.57 7.23
CA ILE A 115 -20.92 7.13 6.03
C ILE A 115 -20.66 6.23 4.81
N ASN A 116 -19.41 5.82 4.58
CA ASN A 116 -19.05 4.93 3.47
C ASN A 116 -19.79 3.58 3.55
N HIS A 117 -19.98 3.05 4.76
CA HIS A 117 -20.75 1.82 4.99
C HIS A 117 -22.24 2.02 4.65
N LEU A 118 -22.87 3.10 5.13
CA LEU A 118 -24.27 3.43 4.77
C LEU A 118 -24.44 3.70 3.27
N GLU A 119 -23.48 4.33 2.62
CA GLU A 119 -23.50 4.53 1.17
C GLU A 119 -23.40 3.20 0.40
N ALA A 120 -22.60 2.25 0.88
CA ALA A 120 -22.52 0.90 0.33
C ALA A 120 -23.84 0.11 0.54
N GLU A 121 -24.47 0.20 1.71
CA GLU A 121 -25.78 -0.42 1.97
C GLU A 121 -26.89 0.19 1.10
N VAL A 122 -26.91 1.52 0.94
CA VAL A 122 -27.86 2.21 0.06
C VAL A 122 -27.62 1.84 -1.41
N LYS A 123 -26.36 1.64 -1.82
CA LYS A 123 -26.01 1.16 -3.16
C LYS A 123 -26.51 -0.28 -3.37
N PHE A 124 -26.24 -1.19 -2.43
CA PHE A 124 -26.73 -2.57 -2.46
C PHE A 124 -28.26 -2.63 -2.52
N CYS A 125 -28.97 -1.85 -1.69
CA CYS A 125 -30.43 -1.77 -1.73
C CYS A 125 -30.96 -1.26 -3.08
N LYS A 126 -30.29 -0.30 -3.72
CA LYS A 126 -30.66 0.17 -5.08
C LYS A 126 -30.43 -0.91 -6.13
N GLU A 127 -29.32 -1.65 -6.04
CA GLU A 127 -29.00 -2.75 -6.96
C GLU A 127 -30.02 -3.89 -6.82
N GLU A 128 -30.34 -4.35 -5.61
CA GLU A 128 -31.39 -5.37 -5.39
C GLU A 128 -32.80 -4.90 -5.80
N LEU A 129 -33.16 -3.64 -5.53
CA LEU A 129 -34.43 -3.08 -6.02
C LEU A 129 -34.48 -3.01 -7.55
N SER A 130 -33.35 -2.73 -8.23
CA SER A 130 -33.28 -2.77 -9.68
C SER A 130 -33.40 -4.20 -10.23
N GLY A 131 -32.69 -5.17 -9.66
CA GLY A 131 -32.82 -6.58 -10.03
C GLY A 131 -34.20 -7.16 -9.70
N MET A 132 -34.87 -6.69 -8.64
CA MET A 132 -36.26 -7.04 -8.35
C MET A 132 -37.22 -6.45 -9.40
N LYS A 133 -37.03 -5.19 -9.80
CA LYS A 133 -37.81 -4.55 -10.86
C LYS A 133 -37.67 -5.32 -12.19
N ASP A 134 -36.46 -5.71 -12.57
CA ASP A 134 -36.22 -6.45 -13.81
C ASP A 134 -36.86 -7.85 -13.77
N ARG A 135 -36.76 -8.57 -12.64
CA ARG A 135 -37.47 -9.84 -12.40
C ARG A 135 -39.00 -9.68 -12.52
N VAL A 136 -39.58 -8.65 -11.91
CA VAL A 136 -41.00 -8.33 -12.02
C VAL A 136 -41.39 -8.01 -13.47
N GLN A 137 -40.55 -7.27 -14.20
CA GLN A 137 -40.84 -6.91 -15.59
C GLN A 137 -40.84 -8.13 -16.53
N VAL A 138 -39.96 -9.12 -16.31
CA VAL A 138 -40.02 -10.41 -17.02
C VAL A 138 -41.32 -11.15 -16.70
N ILE A 139 -41.71 -11.25 -15.43
CA ILE A 139 -42.95 -11.93 -15.00
C ILE A 139 -44.20 -11.24 -15.58
N VAL A 140 -44.19 -9.91 -15.72
CA VAL A 140 -45.29 -9.17 -16.39
C VAL A 140 -45.36 -9.53 -17.87
N LEU A 141 -44.24 -9.56 -18.59
CA LEU A 141 -44.21 -9.93 -20.01
C LEU A 141 -44.66 -11.40 -20.24
N GLU A 142 -44.25 -12.34 -19.39
CA GLU A 142 -44.76 -13.72 -19.43
C GLU A 142 -46.27 -13.79 -19.14
N ASN A 143 -46.77 -13.01 -18.19
CA ASN A 143 -48.22 -12.94 -17.91
C ASN A 143 -49.02 -12.32 -19.06
N GLU A 144 -48.47 -11.35 -19.79
CA GLU A 144 -49.07 -10.79 -21.00
C GLU A 144 -49.10 -11.83 -22.13
N GLU A 145 -48.00 -12.58 -22.34
CA GLU A 145 -47.95 -13.65 -23.33
C GLU A 145 -48.92 -14.80 -23.00
N LEU A 146 -49.01 -15.20 -21.72
CA LEU A 146 -49.98 -16.19 -21.25
C LEU A 146 -51.42 -15.71 -21.42
N HIS A 147 -51.72 -14.43 -21.16
CA HIS A 147 -53.04 -13.86 -21.45
C HIS A 147 -53.37 -13.85 -22.96
N GLN A 148 -52.38 -13.60 -23.82
CA GLN A 148 -52.57 -13.68 -25.27
C GLN A 148 -52.85 -15.13 -25.71
N LYS A 149 -52.09 -16.11 -25.20
CA LYS A 149 -52.31 -17.55 -25.45
C LYS A 149 -53.69 -18.01 -24.96
N LEU A 150 -54.13 -17.59 -23.77
CA LEU A 150 -55.47 -17.90 -23.25
C LEU A 150 -56.59 -17.29 -24.10
N LYS A 151 -56.44 -16.04 -24.55
CA LYS A 151 -57.39 -15.40 -25.50
C LYS A 151 -57.45 -16.16 -26.83
N PHE A 152 -56.31 -16.61 -27.36
CA PHE A 152 -56.26 -17.41 -28.58
C PHE A 152 -56.97 -18.76 -28.41
N LEU A 153 -56.67 -19.49 -27.33
CA LEU A 153 -57.31 -20.78 -27.02
C LEU A 153 -58.82 -20.65 -26.78
N THR A 154 -59.26 -19.58 -26.13
CA THR A 154 -60.70 -19.30 -25.94
C THR A 154 -61.38 -19.04 -27.28
N ALA A 155 -60.74 -18.26 -28.17
CA ALA A 155 -61.25 -18.05 -29.53
C ALA A 155 -61.31 -19.37 -30.32
N GLU A 156 -60.25 -20.19 -30.28
CA GLU A 156 -60.22 -21.52 -30.93
C GLU A 156 -61.34 -22.44 -30.40
N HIS A 157 -61.58 -22.45 -29.08
CA HIS A 157 -62.68 -23.22 -28.48
C HIS A 157 -64.05 -22.77 -29.00
N THR A 158 -64.34 -21.46 -29.00
CA THR A 158 -65.61 -20.92 -29.51
C THR A 158 -65.83 -21.22 -30.99
N LEU A 159 -64.75 -21.27 -31.79
CA LEU A 159 -64.80 -21.59 -33.21
C LEU A 159 -64.99 -23.11 -33.45
N ARG A 160 -64.42 -23.97 -32.60
CA ARG A 160 -64.75 -25.40 -32.55
C ARG A 160 -66.21 -25.65 -32.17
N GLU A 161 -66.74 -24.96 -31.16
CA GLU A 161 -68.15 -25.07 -30.76
C GLU A 161 -69.09 -24.64 -31.88
N GLN A 162 -68.82 -23.52 -32.58
CA GLN A 162 -69.58 -23.14 -33.77
C GLN A 162 -69.51 -24.20 -34.87
N THR A 163 -68.33 -24.76 -35.15
CA THR A 163 -68.15 -25.83 -36.15
C THR A 163 -68.93 -27.10 -35.78
N LEU A 164 -69.02 -27.45 -34.50
CA LEU A 164 -69.81 -28.59 -34.02
C LEU A 164 -71.33 -28.33 -34.07
N LEU A 165 -71.76 -27.10 -33.81
CA LEU A 165 -73.17 -26.70 -33.95
C LEU A 165 -73.63 -26.73 -35.42
N ASP A 166 -72.79 -26.27 -36.36
CA ASP A 166 -73.07 -26.34 -37.80
C ASP A 166 -73.07 -27.81 -38.31
N ALA A 167 -72.16 -28.66 -37.82
CA ALA A 167 -72.15 -30.09 -38.13
C ALA A 167 -73.40 -30.83 -37.58
N SER A 168 -73.87 -30.43 -36.39
CA SER A 168 -75.11 -30.93 -35.76
C SER A 168 -76.36 -30.50 -36.53
N ALA A 169 -76.42 -29.25 -37.01
CA ALA A 169 -77.51 -28.77 -37.84
C ALA A 169 -77.64 -29.56 -39.16
N ASN A 170 -76.52 -29.99 -39.74
CA ASN A 170 -76.49 -30.68 -41.04
C ASN A 170 -76.73 -32.20 -40.95
N THR A 171 -76.77 -32.80 -39.75
CA THR A 171 -76.98 -34.26 -39.59
C THR A 171 -78.45 -34.69 -39.47
N ARG A 172 -79.41 -33.76 -39.51
CA ARG A 172 -80.84 -34.09 -39.37
C ARG A 172 -81.54 -34.51 -40.69
N ASN A 173 -80.89 -34.37 -41.84
CA ASN A 173 -81.47 -34.72 -43.14
C ASN A 173 -80.63 -35.76 -43.90
N SER A 174 -81.13 -37.00 -43.90
CA SER A 174 -80.87 -38.08 -44.88
C SER A 174 -79.57 -38.91 -44.78
N TRP A 175 -79.76 -40.16 -44.37
CA TRP A 175 -78.94 -41.36 -44.66
C TRP A 175 -79.88 -42.42 -45.31
N PRO A 176 -79.39 -43.41 -46.06
CA PRO A 176 -78.58 -43.28 -47.27
C PRO A 176 -79.16 -44.14 -48.44
N VAL A 177 -78.74 -43.86 -49.69
CA VAL A 177 -78.89 -44.81 -50.82
C VAL A 177 -77.54 -44.89 -51.53
N GLY A 178 -77.10 -46.11 -51.85
CA GLY A 178 -75.69 -46.39 -52.21
C GLY A 178 -75.33 -46.14 -53.68
N GLY A 179 -74.04 -46.28 -53.99
CA GLY A 179 -73.53 -46.20 -55.36
C GLY A 179 -72.03 -45.91 -55.46
N ASN A 180 -71.25 -46.98 -55.62
CA ASN A 180 -69.96 -47.16 -56.32
C ASN A 180 -68.96 -46.03 -56.66
N ASP A 181 -67.69 -46.46 -56.67
CA ASP A 181 -66.55 -46.07 -57.53
C ASP A 181 -65.78 -44.74 -57.34
N CYS A 182 -64.45 -44.94 -57.21
CA CYS A 182 -63.36 -44.13 -57.79
C CYS A 182 -63.16 -42.66 -57.32
N SER A 183 -61.95 -42.08 -57.40
CA SER A 183 -60.57 -42.59 -57.44
C SER A 183 -59.60 -41.39 -57.27
N MET A 184 -58.33 -41.69 -56.96
CA MET A 184 -57.13 -40.93 -57.32
C MET A 184 -56.64 -39.68 -56.54
N HIS A 185 -55.30 -39.61 -56.49
CA HIS A 185 -54.39 -38.47 -56.31
C HIS A 185 -54.10 -37.85 -54.92
N GLN A 186 -53.22 -38.57 -54.20
CA GLN A 186 -51.92 -38.07 -53.66
C GLN A 186 -51.09 -37.25 -54.70
N PRO A 187 -49.92 -36.60 -54.41
CA PRO A 187 -49.03 -36.64 -53.21
C PRO A 187 -48.31 -35.29 -52.84
N PHE A 188 -47.14 -35.42 -52.15
CA PHE A 188 -46.02 -34.50 -51.82
C PHE A 188 -45.98 -34.00 -50.35
N THR A 189 -45.25 -34.66 -49.42
CA THR A 189 -43.80 -34.52 -49.09
C THR A 189 -43.40 -33.09 -48.66
N SER A 190 -42.65 -32.79 -47.59
CA SER A 190 -41.86 -33.54 -46.59
C SER A 190 -41.80 -32.69 -45.28
N SER A 191 -40.99 -32.89 -44.23
CA SER A 191 -39.84 -33.78 -43.94
C SER A 191 -39.71 -34.03 -42.42
N PRO A 192 -38.96 -35.04 -41.93
CA PRO A 192 -39.13 -35.56 -40.56
C PRO A 192 -38.11 -35.04 -39.55
N ALA A 193 -38.48 -34.06 -38.70
CA ALA A 193 -37.57 -33.56 -37.66
C ALA A 193 -38.22 -32.97 -36.37
N ARG A 194 -39.45 -33.36 -35.99
CA ARG A 194 -40.04 -32.96 -34.67
C ARG A 194 -41.13 -33.87 -34.07
N ASN A 195 -41.52 -34.96 -34.74
CA ASN A 195 -42.67 -35.78 -34.34
C ASN A 195 -42.26 -36.97 -33.45
N LYS A 196 -41.85 -36.71 -32.21
CA LYS A 196 -41.89 -37.71 -31.12
C LYS A 196 -42.80 -37.25 -29.98
N ASP A 197 -42.67 -36.00 -29.56
CA ASP A 197 -43.44 -35.48 -28.42
C ASP A 197 -44.90 -35.14 -28.79
N GLN A 198 -45.12 -34.63 -30.01
CA GLN A 198 -46.48 -34.44 -30.55
C GLN A 198 -47.24 -35.77 -30.72
N GLN A 199 -46.54 -36.86 -31.06
CA GLN A 199 -47.15 -38.17 -31.32
C GLN A 199 -47.72 -38.76 -30.02
N ALA A 200 -46.97 -38.66 -28.92
CA ALA A 200 -47.35 -39.20 -27.61
C ALA A 200 -48.60 -38.50 -27.03
N PHE A 201 -48.69 -37.17 -27.17
CA PHE A 201 -49.85 -36.39 -26.71
C PHE A 201 -51.11 -36.73 -27.51
N VAL A 202 -50.99 -36.92 -28.84
CA VAL A 202 -52.12 -37.32 -29.69
C VAL A 202 -52.59 -38.75 -29.38
N THR A 203 -51.68 -39.71 -29.14
CA THR A 203 -52.10 -41.07 -28.74
C THR A 203 -52.76 -41.10 -27.35
N ALA A 204 -52.35 -40.25 -26.41
CA ALA A 204 -53.01 -40.13 -25.11
C ALA A 204 -54.44 -39.58 -25.26
N ALA A 205 -54.61 -38.51 -26.03
CA ALA A 205 -55.92 -37.91 -26.30
C ALA A 205 -56.87 -38.86 -27.06
N VAL A 206 -56.36 -39.60 -28.06
CA VAL A 206 -57.14 -40.65 -28.76
C VAL A 206 -57.58 -41.73 -27.77
N GLY A 207 -56.68 -42.21 -26.90
CA GLY A 207 -57.01 -43.21 -25.88
C GLY A 207 -58.03 -42.74 -24.84
N GLU A 208 -58.14 -41.44 -24.57
CA GLU A 208 -59.21 -40.87 -23.73
C GLU A 208 -60.55 -40.78 -24.48
N ILE A 209 -60.54 -40.36 -25.74
CA ILE A 209 -61.74 -40.36 -26.60
C ILE A 209 -62.32 -41.78 -26.73
N GLU A 210 -61.45 -42.79 -26.89
CA GLU A 210 -61.84 -44.18 -27.02
C GLU A 210 -62.40 -44.76 -25.71
N LYS A 211 -61.89 -44.33 -24.54
CA LYS A 211 -62.50 -44.63 -23.23
C LYS A 211 -63.88 -44.00 -23.09
N TRP A 212 -64.04 -42.73 -23.43
CA TRP A 212 -65.36 -42.06 -23.38
C TRP A 212 -66.37 -42.71 -24.33
N HIS A 213 -65.92 -43.19 -25.50
CA HIS A 213 -66.76 -43.94 -26.43
C HIS A 213 -67.19 -45.30 -25.85
N GLN A 214 -66.29 -46.01 -25.15
CA GLN A 214 -66.60 -47.26 -24.44
C GLN A 214 -67.57 -47.05 -23.27
N GLU A 215 -67.41 -45.99 -22.47
CA GLU A 215 -68.36 -45.65 -21.40
C GLU A 215 -69.74 -45.25 -21.96
N LEU A 216 -69.79 -44.57 -23.12
CA LEU A 216 -71.04 -44.23 -23.80
C LEU A 216 -71.79 -45.49 -24.28
N GLU A 217 -71.10 -46.47 -24.87
CA GLU A 217 -71.73 -47.73 -25.29
C GLU A 217 -72.14 -48.62 -24.09
N LYS A 218 -71.38 -48.62 -22.98
CA LYS A 218 -71.82 -49.25 -21.72
C LYS A 218 -73.11 -48.60 -21.20
N LEU A 219 -73.18 -47.28 -21.20
CA LEU A 219 -74.36 -46.55 -20.74
C LEU A 219 -75.57 -46.83 -21.65
N LYS A 220 -75.36 -46.90 -22.96
CA LYS A 220 -76.37 -47.27 -23.96
C LYS A 220 -76.88 -48.70 -23.77
N LEU A 221 -76.00 -49.67 -23.46
CA LEU A 221 -76.38 -51.03 -23.06
C LEU A 221 -77.26 -51.04 -21.80
N LEU A 222 -76.88 -50.32 -20.75
CA LEU A 222 -77.66 -50.22 -19.51
C LEU A 222 -79.06 -49.62 -19.74
N TYR A 223 -79.17 -48.58 -20.58
CA TYR A 223 -80.48 -48.04 -20.95
C TYR A 223 -81.29 -49.01 -21.81
N GLN A 224 -80.66 -49.76 -22.72
CA GLN A 224 -81.34 -50.78 -23.52
C GLN A 224 -81.86 -51.94 -22.65
N GLU A 225 -81.07 -52.42 -21.68
CA GLU A 225 -81.52 -53.41 -20.70
C GLU A 225 -82.70 -52.89 -19.87
N LYS A 226 -82.64 -51.64 -19.41
CA LYS A 226 -83.74 -51.01 -18.68
C LYS A 226 -85.03 -50.90 -19.51
N VAL A 227 -84.92 -50.59 -20.81
CA VAL A 227 -86.05 -50.61 -21.75
C VAL A 227 -86.60 -52.02 -21.91
N ASN A 228 -85.73 -53.02 -22.09
CA ASN A 228 -86.15 -54.43 -22.24
C ASN A 228 -86.89 -54.96 -20.98
N VAL A 229 -86.44 -54.58 -19.77
CA VAL A 229 -87.13 -54.95 -18.51
C VAL A 229 -88.51 -54.29 -18.40
N LEU A 230 -88.63 -53.02 -18.79
CA LEU A 230 -89.92 -52.32 -18.80
C LEU A 230 -90.88 -52.92 -19.84
N ASP A 231 -90.41 -53.26 -21.03
CA ASP A 231 -91.25 -53.89 -22.05
C ASP A 231 -91.69 -55.30 -21.64
N ALA A 232 -90.81 -56.08 -21.00
CA ALA A 232 -91.17 -57.37 -20.39
C ALA A 232 -92.25 -57.23 -19.29
N GLN A 233 -92.18 -56.20 -18.45
CA GLN A 233 -93.26 -55.89 -17.49
C GLN A 233 -94.58 -55.55 -18.18
N VAL A 234 -94.56 -54.73 -19.24
CA VAL A 234 -95.76 -54.39 -20.03
C VAL A 234 -96.36 -55.62 -20.69
N GLN A 235 -95.53 -56.53 -21.21
CA GLN A 235 -95.97 -57.80 -21.79
C GLN A 235 -96.60 -58.73 -20.74
N SER A 236 -96.02 -58.84 -19.53
CA SER A 236 -96.63 -59.59 -18.41
C SER A 236 -97.99 -59.04 -18.03
N LEU A 237 -98.09 -57.72 -17.79
CA LEU A 237 -99.35 -57.09 -17.37
C LEU A 237 -100.46 -57.22 -18.44
N ARG A 238 -100.11 -57.21 -19.73
CA ARG A 238 -101.05 -57.51 -20.83
C ARG A 238 -101.54 -58.95 -20.81
N LYS A 239 -100.69 -59.91 -20.44
CA LYS A 239 -101.05 -61.33 -20.31
C LYS A 239 -101.99 -61.54 -19.11
N ASP A 240 -101.66 -60.96 -17.95
CA ASP A 240 -102.48 -61.06 -16.73
C ASP A 240 -103.87 -60.42 -16.93
N LEU A 241 -103.94 -59.30 -17.68
CA LEU A 241 -105.20 -58.69 -18.09
C LEU A 241 -106.03 -59.60 -19.01
N SER A 242 -105.39 -60.29 -19.97
CA SER A 242 -106.08 -61.25 -20.85
C SER A 242 -106.60 -62.48 -20.09
N GLU A 243 -105.84 -62.97 -19.12
CA GLU A 243 -106.22 -64.12 -18.29
C GLU A 243 -107.38 -63.79 -17.35
N SER A 244 -107.35 -62.62 -16.69
CA SER A 244 -108.48 -62.14 -15.88
C SER A 244 -109.75 -61.86 -16.70
N GLN A 245 -109.62 -61.36 -17.94
CA GLN A 245 -110.77 -61.18 -18.82
C GLN A 245 -111.44 -62.51 -19.19
N LYS A 246 -110.66 -63.60 -19.37
CA LYS A 246 -111.21 -64.95 -19.61
C LYS A 246 -111.93 -65.52 -18.39
N THR A 247 -111.38 -65.37 -17.17
CA THR A 247 -112.04 -65.92 -15.98
C THR A 247 -113.38 -65.24 -15.67
N CYS A 248 -113.52 -63.95 -15.99
CA CYS A 248 -114.82 -63.26 -15.93
C CYS A 248 -115.85 -63.87 -16.90
N GLN A 249 -115.46 -64.19 -18.14
CA GLN A 249 -116.35 -64.79 -19.14
C GLN A 249 -116.84 -66.19 -18.72
N ASP A 250 -115.96 -67.01 -18.13
CA ASP A 250 -116.33 -68.34 -17.61
C ASP A 250 -117.34 -68.27 -16.46
N LEU A 251 -117.18 -67.30 -15.54
CA LEU A 251 -118.10 -67.11 -14.43
C LEU A 251 -119.50 -66.68 -14.89
N GLU A 252 -119.60 -65.81 -15.91
CA GLU A 252 -120.89 -65.48 -16.54
C GLU A 252 -121.58 -66.71 -17.16
N GLY A 253 -120.80 -67.62 -17.76
CA GLY A 253 -121.31 -68.88 -18.30
C GLY A 253 -121.93 -69.77 -17.22
N ARG A 254 -121.24 -69.93 -16.08
CA ARG A 254 -121.71 -70.75 -14.94
C ARG A 254 -123.00 -70.21 -14.32
N LEU A 255 -123.11 -68.88 -14.16
CA LEU A 255 -124.31 -68.24 -13.60
C LEU A 255 -125.57 -68.48 -14.45
N LYS A 256 -125.43 -68.53 -15.79
CA LYS A 256 -126.53 -68.82 -16.71
C LYS A 256 -127.06 -70.25 -16.54
N HIS A 257 -126.18 -71.21 -16.26
CA HIS A 257 -126.56 -72.62 -16.10
C HIS A 257 -127.34 -72.89 -14.80
N GLN A 258 -126.93 -72.28 -13.68
CA GLN A 258 -127.59 -72.47 -12.38
C GLN A 258 -129.06 -71.99 -12.36
N LYS A 259 -129.39 -70.96 -13.16
CA LYS A 259 -130.76 -70.42 -13.24
C LYS A 259 -131.77 -71.37 -13.89
N SER A 260 -131.34 -72.41 -14.59
CA SER A 260 -132.24 -73.35 -15.29
C SER A 260 -132.73 -74.52 -14.44
N LEU A 261 -132.04 -74.90 -13.34
CA LEU A 261 -132.37 -76.12 -12.57
C LEU A 261 -133.48 -75.96 -11.52
N VAL A 262 -133.81 -74.72 -11.11
CA VAL A 262 -134.68 -74.48 -9.94
C VAL A 262 -136.19 -74.64 -10.24
N SER A 263 -136.59 -74.73 -11.52
CA SER A 263 -138.00 -74.66 -11.92
C SER A 263 -138.78 -76.00 -11.96
N ALA A 264 -138.22 -77.13 -11.50
CA ALA A 264 -138.67 -78.47 -11.95
C ALA A 264 -139.35 -79.41 -10.93
N THR A 265 -139.47 -79.10 -9.63
CA THR A 265 -139.73 -80.14 -8.60
C THR A 265 -140.87 -79.82 -7.61
N ASN A 266 -142.02 -80.51 -7.68
CA ASN A 266 -143.00 -80.76 -6.58
C ASN A 266 -144.27 -81.59 -7.01
N SER A 267 -144.68 -82.65 -6.26
CA SER A 267 -146.10 -83.03 -5.86
C SER A 267 -146.47 -84.54 -5.61
N ILE A 268 -147.46 -84.80 -4.70
CA ILE A 268 -148.48 -85.92 -4.59
C ILE A 268 -148.25 -87.22 -3.70
N ARG A 269 -149.31 -88.05 -3.47
CA ARG A 269 -149.88 -88.63 -2.19
C ARG A 269 -150.36 -90.15 -2.19
N VAL A 270 -151.22 -90.61 -1.24
CA VAL A 270 -151.43 -92.01 -0.65
C VAL A 270 -152.86 -92.69 -0.83
N GLY A 271 -153.07 -94.02 -0.59
CA GLY A 271 -154.40 -94.77 -0.56
C GLY A 271 -154.47 -96.18 0.17
N GLY A 272 -155.66 -96.84 0.33
CA GLY A 272 -155.93 -98.04 1.23
C GLY A 272 -156.96 -99.18 0.82
N LEU A 273 -157.50 -99.99 1.77
CA LEU A 273 -158.07 -101.40 1.64
C LEU A 273 -159.61 -101.67 1.95
N CYS A 274 -160.12 -102.93 1.83
CA CYS A 274 -161.56 -103.36 1.91
C CYS A 274 -161.84 -104.76 2.60
N LEU A 275 -163.12 -105.17 2.79
CA LEU A 275 -163.67 -105.82 4.01
C LEU A 275 -164.27 -107.27 3.94
N LYS A 276 -164.10 -108.08 2.88
CA LYS A 276 -164.84 -109.38 2.76
C LYS A 276 -164.34 -110.57 3.58
N CYS A 277 -163.16 -110.51 4.21
CA CYS A 277 -162.46 -111.70 4.72
C CYS A 277 -162.90 -112.23 6.10
N ALA A 278 -164.09 -111.86 6.61
CA ALA A 278 -164.41 -111.97 8.05
C ALA A 278 -165.38 -113.10 8.48
N GLN A 279 -165.85 -113.97 7.58
CA GLN A 279 -167.02 -114.84 7.85
C GLN A 279 -166.88 -116.34 7.55
N HIS A 280 -165.68 -116.90 7.34
CA HIS A 280 -165.54 -118.31 6.87
C HIS A 280 -165.00 -119.36 7.86
N GLU A 281 -164.27 -119.02 8.93
CA GLU A 281 -163.57 -120.03 9.75
C GLU A 281 -164.18 -120.33 11.14
N ALA A 282 -165.38 -119.85 11.44
CA ALA A 282 -166.08 -120.15 12.69
C ALA A 282 -166.47 -121.65 12.86
N VAL A 283 -166.31 -122.48 11.82
CA VAL A 283 -166.77 -123.88 11.78
C VAL A 283 -165.73 -124.89 12.30
N LEU A 284 -164.43 -124.56 12.30
CA LEU A 284 -163.36 -125.53 12.60
C LEU A 284 -162.98 -125.67 14.08
N ALA A 285 -163.65 -124.95 14.99
CA ALA A 285 -163.08 -124.64 16.29
C ALA A 285 -163.23 -125.70 17.42
N GLN A 286 -164.13 -126.70 17.33
CA GLN A 286 -164.84 -127.10 18.56
C GLN A 286 -164.51 -128.43 19.29
N THR A 287 -163.73 -129.39 18.77
CA THR A 287 -163.47 -130.66 19.52
C THR A 287 -162.05 -131.23 19.54
N HIS A 288 -161.08 -130.69 18.79
CA HIS A 288 -159.66 -131.01 18.97
C HIS A 288 -158.75 -129.78 19.15
N SER A 289 -159.33 -128.57 19.18
CA SER A 289 -158.54 -127.33 19.20
C SER A 289 -157.71 -127.17 20.47
N ASN A 290 -158.27 -127.30 21.68
CA ASN A 290 -157.66 -126.77 22.91
C ASN A 290 -156.20 -127.21 23.18
N VAL A 291 -155.86 -128.50 23.13
CA VAL A 291 -154.46 -128.96 23.38
C VAL A 291 -153.52 -128.55 22.23
N HIS A 292 -153.99 -128.62 20.98
CA HIS A 292 -153.23 -128.15 19.84
C HIS A 292 -153.05 -126.63 19.90
N VAL A 293 -154.07 -125.87 20.32
CA VAL A 293 -154.04 -124.43 20.56
C VAL A 293 -153.02 -124.09 21.65
N GLN A 294 -153.00 -124.73 22.82
CA GLN A 294 -151.99 -124.47 23.84
C GLN A 294 -150.55 -124.79 23.38
N THR A 295 -150.38 -125.81 22.55
CA THR A 295 -149.06 -126.13 21.96
C THR A 295 -148.67 -125.11 20.89
N ILE A 296 -149.61 -124.73 20.03
CA ILE A 296 -149.46 -123.69 19.01
C ILE A 296 -149.17 -122.35 19.68
N GLU A 297 -149.88 -121.95 20.73
CA GLU A 297 -149.68 -120.73 21.52
C GLU A 297 -148.26 -120.66 22.09
N ARG A 298 -147.76 -121.76 22.66
CA ARG A 298 -146.38 -121.83 23.17
C ARG A 298 -145.35 -121.65 22.06
N VAL A 299 -145.47 -122.40 20.97
CA VAL A 299 -144.55 -122.32 19.83
C VAL A 299 -144.68 -120.98 19.10
N THR A 300 -145.87 -120.39 19.06
CA THR A 300 -146.17 -119.05 18.54
C THR A 300 -145.49 -117.99 19.41
N LYS A 301 -145.56 -118.13 20.74
CA LYS A 301 -144.86 -117.25 21.67
C LYS A 301 -143.35 -117.39 21.57
N GLU A 302 -142.80 -118.60 21.58
CA GLU A 302 -141.36 -118.84 21.40
C GLU A 302 -140.87 -118.31 20.05
N ARG A 303 -141.66 -118.49 18.98
CA ARG A 303 -141.43 -117.85 17.68
C ARG A 303 -141.42 -116.34 17.80
N ASP A 304 -142.42 -115.73 18.45
CA ASP A 304 -142.55 -114.28 18.55
C ASP A 304 -141.46 -113.65 19.42
N ASP A 305 -141.12 -114.26 20.55
CA ASP A 305 -139.97 -113.90 21.39
C ASP A 305 -138.66 -113.97 20.57
N LEU A 306 -138.47 -115.01 19.74
CA LEU A 306 -137.33 -115.12 18.82
C LEU A 306 -137.40 -114.11 17.65
N MET A 307 -138.59 -113.78 17.16
CA MET A 307 -138.80 -112.84 16.06
C MET A 307 -138.54 -111.41 16.52
N ASP A 308 -138.97 -111.06 17.73
CA ASP A 308 -138.67 -109.81 18.41
C ASP A 308 -137.19 -109.71 18.77
N ALA A 309 -136.58 -110.80 19.26
CA ALA A 309 -135.13 -110.86 19.45
C ALA A 309 -134.38 -110.61 18.13
N LEU A 310 -134.81 -111.23 17.03
CA LEU A 310 -134.21 -111.06 15.69
C LEU A 310 -134.45 -109.65 15.11
N VAL A 311 -135.64 -109.07 15.30
CA VAL A 311 -135.95 -107.67 14.95
C VAL A 311 -135.10 -106.70 15.79
N SER A 312 -134.91 -106.97 17.08
CA SER A 312 -134.03 -106.19 17.95
C SER A 312 -132.57 -106.29 17.51
N LEU A 313 -132.09 -107.49 17.15
CA LEU A 313 -130.74 -107.72 16.65
C LEU A 313 -130.52 -107.00 15.31
N ARG A 314 -131.46 -107.11 14.36
CA ARG A 314 -131.43 -106.36 13.09
C ARG A 314 -131.42 -104.84 13.32
N ARG A 315 -132.22 -104.33 14.26
CA ARG A 315 -132.22 -102.90 14.65
C ARG A 315 -130.87 -102.50 15.26
N ASN A 316 -130.27 -103.35 16.09
CA ASN A 316 -128.98 -103.09 16.73
C ASN A 316 -127.82 -103.17 15.73
N MET A 317 -127.83 -104.12 14.78
CA MET A 317 -126.90 -104.18 13.66
C MET A 317 -126.99 -102.93 12.79
N LYS A 318 -128.20 -102.48 12.42
CA LYS A 318 -128.37 -101.21 11.68
C LYS A 318 -127.81 -100.01 12.44
N LYS A 319 -128.09 -99.89 13.75
CA LYS A 319 -127.52 -98.84 14.61
C LYS A 319 -126.00 -98.96 14.79
N MET A 320 -125.42 -100.15 14.67
CA MET A 320 -123.98 -100.37 14.72
C MET A 320 -123.34 -99.93 13.40
N GLN A 321 -123.90 -100.37 12.27
CA GLN A 321 -123.48 -99.99 10.91
C GLN A 321 -123.61 -98.47 10.66
N GLU A 322 -124.67 -97.83 11.17
CA GLU A 322 -124.85 -96.37 11.10
C GLU A 322 -123.78 -95.64 11.92
N ARG A 323 -123.45 -96.11 13.12
CA ARG A 323 -122.35 -95.55 13.92
C ARG A 323 -120.98 -95.79 13.27
N GLU A 324 -120.77 -96.95 12.66
CA GLU A 324 -119.55 -97.28 11.92
C GLU A 324 -119.39 -96.38 10.69
N SER A 325 -120.47 -96.16 9.92
CA SER A 325 -120.49 -95.22 8.80
C SER A 325 -120.18 -93.79 9.26
N ASN A 326 -120.83 -93.33 10.33
CA ASN A 326 -120.60 -91.99 10.89
C ASN A 326 -119.16 -91.84 11.42
N ALA A 327 -118.60 -92.87 12.06
CA ALA A 327 -117.22 -92.87 12.52
C ALA A 327 -116.22 -92.90 11.35
N CYS A 328 -116.49 -93.68 10.30
CA CYS A 328 -115.68 -93.71 9.08
C CYS A 328 -115.68 -92.34 8.37
N GLU A 329 -116.83 -91.68 8.32
CA GLU A 329 -116.97 -90.35 7.72
C GLU A 329 -116.29 -89.25 8.58
N GLN A 330 -116.38 -89.33 9.91
CA GLN A 330 -115.61 -88.48 10.82
C GLN A 330 -114.09 -88.69 10.68
N VAL A 331 -113.62 -89.94 10.59
CA VAL A 331 -112.20 -90.25 10.33
C VAL A 331 -111.76 -89.68 8.98
N LYS A 332 -112.58 -89.81 7.93
CA LYS A 332 -112.31 -89.23 6.61
C LYS A 332 -112.17 -87.70 6.67
N GLN A 333 -113.09 -87.02 7.35
CA GLN A 333 -113.03 -85.56 7.54
C GLN A 333 -111.79 -85.15 8.37
N ALA A 334 -111.46 -85.90 9.42
CA ALA A 334 -110.27 -85.64 10.24
C ALA A 334 -108.96 -85.84 9.46
N VAL A 335 -108.89 -86.88 8.60
CA VAL A 335 -107.75 -87.11 7.70
C VAL A 335 -107.65 -85.97 6.68
N GLN A 336 -108.74 -85.55 6.05
CA GLN A 336 -108.74 -84.42 5.10
C GLN A 336 -108.25 -83.12 5.75
N MET A 337 -108.76 -82.76 6.94
CA MET A 337 -108.28 -81.58 7.67
C MET A 337 -106.80 -81.70 8.07
N ALA A 338 -106.33 -82.90 8.43
CA ALA A 338 -104.92 -83.13 8.74
C ALA A 338 -104.02 -83.06 7.49
N GLU A 339 -104.48 -83.54 6.34
CA GLU A 339 -103.81 -83.41 5.04
C GLU A 339 -103.72 -81.93 4.62
N GLU A 340 -104.82 -81.18 4.69
CA GLU A 340 -104.84 -79.74 4.41
C GLU A 340 -103.90 -78.96 5.35
N ALA A 341 -103.93 -79.23 6.66
CA ALA A 341 -103.02 -78.62 7.62
C ALA A 341 -101.53 -78.99 7.36
N ASN A 342 -101.25 -80.22 6.91
CA ASN A 342 -99.91 -80.63 6.50
C ASN A 342 -99.46 -79.98 5.18
N LEU A 343 -100.38 -79.74 4.24
CA LEU A 343 -100.12 -79.01 3.01
C LEU A 343 -99.80 -77.53 3.30
N GLU A 344 -100.58 -76.85 4.15
CA GLU A 344 -100.26 -75.47 4.54
C GLU A 344 -98.96 -75.39 5.37
N LYS A 345 -98.71 -76.34 6.27
CA LYS A 345 -97.43 -76.44 6.99
C LYS A 345 -96.24 -76.61 6.05
N THR A 346 -96.35 -77.47 5.03
CA THR A 346 -95.26 -77.69 4.07
C THR A 346 -95.05 -76.49 3.15
N LYS A 347 -96.12 -75.82 2.68
CA LYS A 347 -96.02 -74.54 1.97
C LYS A 347 -95.30 -73.48 2.80
N ALA A 348 -95.70 -73.30 4.06
CA ALA A 348 -95.07 -72.35 4.97
C ALA A 348 -93.59 -72.67 5.23
N LEU A 349 -93.23 -73.96 5.42
CA LEU A 349 -91.85 -74.38 5.58
C LEU A 349 -91.00 -74.09 4.33
N VAL A 350 -91.52 -74.35 3.13
CA VAL A 350 -90.84 -74.04 1.86
C VAL A 350 -90.66 -72.53 1.71
N GLN A 351 -91.67 -71.71 1.99
CA GLN A 351 -91.56 -70.24 1.98
C GLN A 351 -90.51 -69.74 2.99
N CYS A 352 -90.49 -70.29 4.22
CA CYS A 352 -89.47 -69.97 5.22
C CYS A 352 -88.07 -70.37 4.75
N GLN A 353 -87.91 -71.50 4.07
CA GLN A 353 -86.64 -71.95 3.53
C GLN A 353 -86.17 -71.08 2.36
N GLN A 354 -87.07 -70.68 1.46
CA GLN A 354 -86.79 -69.73 0.38
C GLN A 354 -86.32 -68.39 0.93
N LEU A 355 -87.08 -67.79 1.88
CA LEU A 355 -86.70 -66.55 2.54
C LEU A 355 -85.36 -66.65 3.27
N LYS A 356 -85.10 -67.74 4.00
CA LYS A 356 -83.78 -67.99 4.62
C LYS A 356 -82.66 -68.06 3.57
N SER A 357 -82.89 -68.73 2.44
CA SER A 357 -81.88 -68.83 1.38
C SER A 357 -81.59 -67.49 0.69
N GLU A 358 -82.60 -66.61 0.55
CA GLU A 358 -82.40 -65.27 -0.02
C GLU A 358 -81.74 -64.33 1.00
N MET A 359 -82.11 -64.40 2.28
CA MET A 359 -81.40 -63.69 3.36
C MET A 359 -79.92 -64.08 3.42
N GLU A 360 -79.60 -65.37 3.32
CA GLU A 360 -78.23 -65.85 3.29
C GLU A 360 -77.51 -65.41 1.99
N ARG A 361 -78.18 -65.40 0.82
CA ARG A 361 -77.61 -64.81 -0.40
C ARG A 361 -77.33 -63.31 -0.27
N GLN A 362 -78.21 -62.54 0.37
CA GLN A 362 -78.01 -61.11 0.58
C GLN A 362 -76.87 -60.85 1.57
N LYS A 363 -76.82 -61.60 2.67
CA LYS A 363 -75.70 -61.59 3.61
C LYS A 363 -74.37 -61.88 2.92
N ASN A 364 -74.28 -62.97 2.14
CA ASN A 364 -73.05 -63.31 1.40
C ASN A 364 -72.67 -62.21 0.38
N ARG A 365 -73.62 -61.57 -0.30
CA ARG A 365 -73.34 -60.42 -1.19
C ARG A 365 -72.76 -59.23 -0.41
N LEU A 366 -73.32 -58.91 0.76
CA LEU A 366 -72.83 -57.82 1.61
C LEU A 366 -71.47 -58.14 2.24
N GLU A 367 -71.22 -59.39 2.64
CA GLU A 367 -69.92 -59.84 3.14
C GLU A 367 -68.85 -59.81 2.04
N MET A 368 -69.18 -60.23 0.81
CA MET A 368 -68.31 -60.08 -0.35
C MET A 368 -67.99 -58.62 -0.65
N GLU A 369 -68.99 -57.74 -0.72
CA GLU A 369 -68.78 -56.30 -0.97
C GLU A 369 -67.96 -55.66 0.16
N LEU A 370 -68.24 -55.98 1.42
CA LEU A 370 -67.45 -55.51 2.55
C LEU A 370 -65.99 -55.98 2.46
N SER A 371 -65.75 -57.24 2.08
CA SER A 371 -64.40 -57.76 1.86
C SER A 371 -63.68 -57.08 0.70
N ALA A 372 -64.39 -56.79 -0.40
CA ALA A 372 -63.84 -56.07 -1.56
C ALA A 372 -63.48 -54.62 -1.21
N GLN A 373 -64.33 -53.93 -0.43
CA GLN A 373 -64.05 -52.57 0.05
C GLN A 373 -62.92 -52.54 1.09
N LEU A 374 -62.80 -53.56 1.94
CA LEU A 374 -61.68 -53.70 2.88
C LEU A 374 -60.36 -53.92 2.12
N ASN A 375 -60.34 -54.84 1.16
CA ASN A 375 -59.17 -55.12 0.32
C ASN A 375 -58.77 -53.88 -0.49
N LYS A 376 -59.73 -53.20 -1.13
CA LYS A 376 -59.46 -51.95 -1.85
C LYS A 376 -58.81 -50.89 -0.94
N ARG A 377 -59.30 -50.73 0.29
CA ARG A 377 -58.70 -49.82 1.29
C ARG A 377 -57.33 -50.28 1.79
N THR A 378 -57.02 -51.58 1.82
CA THR A 378 -55.67 -52.05 2.14
C THR A 378 -54.72 -51.77 0.98
N ASP A 379 -55.13 -52.04 -0.25
CA ASP A 379 -54.36 -51.82 -1.47
C ASP A 379 -54.04 -50.33 -1.65
N GLU A 380 -55.03 -49.44 -1.48
CA GLU A 380 -54.84 -47.98 -1.48
C GLU A 380 -53.85 -47.53 -0.39
N LYS A 381 -53.95 -48.09 0.82
CA LYS A 381 -52.99 -47.81 1.91
C LYS A 381 -51.60 -48.37 1.64
N GLU A 382 -51.47 -49.45 0.87
CA GLU A 382 -50.17 -50.04 0.48
C GLU A 382 -49.51 -49.25 -0.63
N ALA A 383 -50.26 -48.87 -1.65
CA ALA A 383 -49.80 -47.96 -2.70
C ALA A 383 -49.30 -46.64 -2.12
N LEU A 384 -50.07 -46.02 -1.21
CA LEU A 384 -49.64 -44.80 -0.51
C LEU A 384 -48.39 -45.04 0.36
N ARG A 385 -48.29 -46.17 1.08
CA ARG A 385 -47.11 -46.49 1.88
C ARG A 385 -45.85 -46.68 1.04
N GLU A 386 -45.95 -47.34 -0.10
CA GLU A 386 -44.82 -47.52 -1.02
C GLU A 386 -44.44 -46.21 -1.73
N GLU A 387 -45.39 -45.33 -2.07
CA GLU A 387 -45.05 -44.02 -2.64
C GLU A 387 -44.36 -43.11 -1.62
N MET A 388 -44.89 -43.00 -0.40
CA MET A 388 -44.23 -42.29 0.70
C MET A 388 -42.83 -42.86 1.01
N LYS A 389 -42.60 -44.16 0.77
CA LYS A 389 -41.31 -44.82 0.95
C LYS A 389 -40.35 -44.52 -0.21
N LYS A 390 -40.83 -44.40 -1.46
CA LYS A 390 -40.03 -43.90 -2.59
C LYS A 390 -39.64 -42.44 -2.38
N GLU A 391 -40.56 -41.58 -1.97
CA GLU A 391 -40.28 -40.18 -1.65
C GLU A 391 -39.21 -40.06 -0.55
N ARG A 392 -39.37 -40.81 0.56
CA ARG A 392 -38.36 -40.88 1.63
C ARG A 392 -37.01 -41.39 1.14
N ALA A 393 -36.99 -42.40 0.26
CA ALA A 393 -35.75 -42.93 -0.32
C ALA A 393 -35.08 -41.91 -1.26
N GLY A 394 -35.86 -41.18 -2.06
CA GLY A 394 -35.37 -40.11 -2.93
C GLY A 394 -34.82 -38.92 -2.15
N LEU A 395 -35.51 -38.50 -1.08
CA LEU A 395 -35.03 -37.48 -0.15
C LEU A 395 -33.76 -37.94 0.59
N ALA A 396 -33.71 -39.20 1.05
CA ALA A 396 -32.51 -39.76 1.67
C ALA A 396 -31.32 -39.79 0.70
N ALA A 397 -31.53 -40.19 -0.56
CA ALA A 397 -30.51 -40.18 -1.60
C ALA A 397 -30.02 -38.74 -1.93
N MET A 398 -30.93 -37.76 -1.95
CA MET A 398 -30.58 -36.35 -2.12
C MET A 398 -29.78 -35.82 -0.92
N VAL A 399 -30.18 -36.15 0.31
CA VAL A 399 -29.45 -35.77 1.53
C VAL A 399 -28.05 -36.39 1.53
N THR A 400 -27.89 -37.68 1.22
CA THR A 400 -26.56 -38.31 1.15
C THR A 400 -25.67 -37.68 0.07
N ALA A 401 -26.21 -37.42 -1.13
CA ALA A 401 -25.45 -36.74 -2.19
C ALA A 401 -25.03 -35.30 -1.79
N MET A 402 -25.90 -34.58 -1.06
CA MET A 402 -25.55 -33.26 -0.52
C MET A 402 -24.49 -33.36 0.59
N SER A 403 -24.56 -34.37 1.48
CA SER A 403 -23.53 -34.62 2.49
C SER A 403 -22.18 -35.00 1.87
N GLU A 404 -22.16 -35.80 0.81
CA GLU A 404 -20.95 -36.11 0.04
C GLU A 404 -20.34 -34.87 -0.61
N ASN A 405 -21.18 -34.00 -1.20
CA ASN A 405 -20.74 -32.71 -1.74
C ASN A 405 -20.15 -31.78 -0.66
N VAL A 406 -20.78 -31.72 0.53
CA VAL A 406 -20.26 -30.95 1.67
C VAL A 406 -18.90 -31.50 2.11
N ALA A 407 -18.75 -32.81 2.29
CA ALA A 407 -17.48 -33.44 2.68
C ALA A 407 -16.37 -33.21 1.64
N MET A 408 -16.69 -33.20 0.33
CA MET A 408 -15.74 -32.85 -0.73
C MET A 408 -15.30 -31.38 -0.66
N LEU A 409 -16.23 -30.46 -0.42
CA LEU A 409 -15.94 -29.03 -0.27
C LEU A 409 -15.13 -28.73 1.00
N GLU A 410 -15.45 -29.37 2.12
CA GLU A 410 -14.67 -29.31 3.36
C GLU A 410 -13.23 -29.78 3.13
N ALA A 411 -13.03 -30.95 2.52
CA ALA A 411 -11.70 -31.45 2.17
C ALA A 411 -10.92 -30.53 1.20
N GLN A 412 -11.62 -29.82 0.31
CA GLN A 412 -11.02 -28.81 -0.57
C GLN A 412 -10.60 -27.56 0.22
N VAL A 413 -11.46 -27.05 1.11
CA VAL A 413 -11.17 -25.91 1.99
C VAL A 413 -9.98 -26.21 2.90
N GLU A 414 -9.92 -27.40 3.50
CA GLU A 414 -8.76 -27.79 4.30
C GLU A 414 -7.47 -27.86 3.47
N ARG A 415 -7.53 -28.38 2.24
CA ARG A 415 -6.36 -28.44 1.34
C ARG A 415 -5.84 -27.04 1.01
N ILE A 416 -6.72 -26.14 0.58
CA ILE A 416 -6.39 -24.74 0.30
C ILE A 416 -5.86 -24.05 1.56
N THR A 417 -6.39 -24.37 2.74
CA THR A 417 -5.92 -23.82 4.02
C THR A 417 -4.50 -24.30 4.35
N ARG A 418 -4.19 -25.59 4.13
CA ARG A 418 -2.81 -26.14 4.28
C ARG A 418 -1.84 -25.49 3.30
N GLU A 419 -2.24 -25.32 2.04
CA GLU A 419 -1.44 -24.66 1.00
C GLU A 419 -1.20 -23.18 1.33
N LYS A 420 -2.25 -22.44 1.71
CA LYS A 420 -2.16 -21.06 2.20
C LYS A 420 -1.16 -20.95 3.35
N ASN A 421 -1.28 -21.78 4.37
CA ASN A 421 -0.38 -21.75 5.53
C ASN A 421 1.07 -22.08 5.15
N SER A 422 1.29 -23.00 4.19
CA SER A 422 2.63 -23.25 3.65
C SER A 422 3.21 -22.04 2.91
N LEU A 423 2.40 -21.30 2.16
CA LEU A 423 2.81 -20.06 1.48
C LEU A 423 3.08 -18.92 2.47
N VAL A 424 2.25 -18.77 3.51
CA VAL A 424 2.46 -17.79 4.60
C VAL A 424 3.79 -18.08 5.33
N ASN A 425 4.04 -19.33 5.74
CA ASN A 425 5.29 -19.70 6.41
C ASN A 425 6.53 -19.40 5.54
N LYS A 426 6.45 -19.65 4.22
CA LYS A 426 7.53 -19.31 3.26
C LYS A 426 7.71 -17.80 3.12
N LEU A 427 6.63 -17.03 3.10
CA LEU A 427 6.67 -15.57 3.06
C LEU A 427 7.34 -15.02 4.34
N GLU A 428 6.90 -15.47 5.52
CA GLU A 428 7.50 -15.10 6.82
C GLU A 428 8.97 -15.51 6.94
N GLU A 429 9.37 -16.63 6.35
CA GLU A 429 10.78 -17.03 6.27
C GLU A 429 11.58 -16.09 5.35
N SER A 430 11.07 -15.79 4.16
CA SER A 430 11.72 -14.84 3.23
C SER A 430 11.80 -13.43 3.81
N GLN A 431 10.78 -12.99 4.56
CA GLN A 431 10.79 -11.69 5.23
C GLN A 431 11.84 -11.64 6.34
N ARG A 432 11.94 -12.67 7.19
CA ARG A 432 13.01 -12.78 8.20
C ARG A 432 14.41 -12.81 7.58
N GLN A 433 14.58 -13.44 6.42
CA GLN A 433 15.85 -13.41 5.67
C GLN A 433 16.17 -11.99 5.16
N LEU A 434 15.17 -11.28 4.60
CA LEU A 434 15.33 -9.89 4.16
C LEU A 434 15.66 -8.95 5.32
N GLU A 435 14.96 -9.06 6.46
CA GLU A 435 15.23 -8.29 7.67
C GLU A 435 16.66 -8.54 8.19
N SER A 436 17.10 -9.81 8.19
CA SER A 436 18.49 -10.17 8.55
C SER A 436 19.51 -9.53 7.60
N HIS A 437 19.29 -9.59 6.28
CA HIS A 437 20.17 -8.97 5.30
C HIS A 437 20.14 -7.43 5.38
N GLU A 438 19.01 -6.82 5.71
CA GLU A 438 18.94 -5.38 5.95
C GLU A 438 19.76 -4.97 7.18
N MET A 439 19.69 -5.74 8.28
CA MET A 439 20.54 -5.53 9.46
C MET A 439 22.03 -5.68 9.12
N GLU A 440 22.41 -6.69 8.33
CA GLU A 440 23.79 -6.88 7.86
C GLU A 440 24.26 -5.72 6.97
N MET A 441 23.44 -5.29 6.00
CA MET A 441 23.76 -4.14 5.14
C MET A 441 23.85 -2.84 5.94
N ASN A 442 22.96 -2.62 6.91
CA ASN A 442 23.03 -1.45 7.80
C ASN A 442 24.30 -1.47 8.66
N LYS A 443 24.73 -2.65 9.15
CA LYS A 443 26.00 -2.83 9.87
C LYS A 443 27.21 -2.54 8.97
N VAL A 444 27.26 -3.08 7.76
CA VAL A 444 28.34 -2.83 6.79
C VAL A 444 28.39 -1.36 6.35
N CYS A 445 27.23 -0.74 6.11
CA CYS A 445 27.13 0.69 5.83
C CYS A 445 27.53 1.56 7.03
N GLY A 446 27.27 1.10 8.26
CA GLY A 446 27.79 1.72 9.49
C GLY A 446 29.31 1.69 9.55
N GLU A 447 29.91 0.50 9.37
CA GLU A 447 31.36 0.30 9.37
C GLU A 447 32.05 1.11 8.25
N MET A 448 31.52 1.05 7.02
CA MET A 448 32.07 1.82 5.89
C MET A 448 32.03 3.33 6.16
N ARG A 449 30.95 3.86 6.75
CA ARG A 449 30.87 5.27 7.17
C ARG A 449 31.87 5.60 8.28
N TYR A 450 32.08 4.69 9.24
CA TYR A 450 33.08 4.86 10.28
C TYR A 450 34.51 4.91 9.71
N GLN A 451 34.87 3.96 8.82
CA GLN A 451 36.17 3.91 8.15
C GLN A 451 36.40 5.13 7.24
N LEU A 452 35.37 5.57 6.49
CA LEU A 452 35.42 6.78 5.68
C LEU A 452 35.66 8.04 6.53
N ASN A 453 34.96 8.17 7.67
CA ASN A 453 35.19 9.28 8.60
C ASN A 453 36.58 9.21 9.23
N GLN A 454 37.07 8.03 9.61
CA GLN A 454 38.41 7.87 10.18
C GLN A 454 39.51 8.23 9.18
N THR A 455 39.39 7.79 7.93
CA THR A 455 40.33 8.13 6.85
C THR A 455 40.27 9.61 6.48
N LYS A 456 39.08 10.22 6.45
CA LYS A 456 38.90 11.66 6.29
C LYS A 456 39.60 12.45 7.41
N MET A 457 39.39 12.10 8.67
CA MET A 457 40.06 12.78 9.80
C MET A 457 41.59 12.68 9.70
N LYS A 458 42.13 11.51 9.34
CA LYS A 458 43.58 11.31 9.12
C LYS A 458 44.10 12.18 7.96
N LYS A 459 43.33 12.29 6.87
CA LYS A 459 43.65 13.15 5.72
C LYS A 459 43.64 14.64 6.10
N ASP A 460 42.60 15.09 6.81
CA ASP A 460 42.42 16.49 7.16
C ASP A 460 43.52 16.98 8.14
N GLU A 461 43.99 16.11 9.04
CA GLU A 461 45.15 16.36 9.92
C GLU A 461 46.47 16.38 9.13
N ALA A 462 46.71 15.41 8.23
CA ALA A 462 47.90 15.42 7.36
C ALA A 462 47.95 16.66 6.44
N GLU A 463 46.80 17.12 5.94
CA GLU A 463 46.71 18.40 5.20
C GLU A 463 46.99 19.62 6.09
N LYS A 464 46.66 19.55 7.39
CA LYS A 464 46.97 20.60 8.37
C LYS A 464 48.47 20.63 8.66
N GLU A 465 49.09 19.49 8.93
CA GLU A 465 50.55 19.38 9.06
C GLU A 465 51.26 19.91 7.80
N LEU A 466 50.82 19.52 6.60
CA LEU A 466 51.36 20.00 5.33
C LEU A 466 51.24 21.53 5.19
N ARG A 467 50.11 22.12 5.59
CA ARG A 467 49.92 23.58 5.64
C ARG A 467 50.89 24.22 6.63
N GLU A 468 51.04 23.66 7.82
CA GLU A 468 51.99 24.16 8.82
C GLU A 468 53.44 24.11 8.33
N TYR A 469 53.90 22.96 7.79
CA TYR A 469 55.22 22.82 7.19
C TYR A 469 55.46 23.83 6.07
N ARG A 470 54.52 24.00 5.14
CA ARG A 470 54.60 25.02 4.07
C ARG A 470 54.80 26.42 4.66
N THR A 471 54.02 26.82 5.68
CA THR A 471 54.21 28.14 6.31
C THR A 471 55.52 28.26 7.10
N LYS A 472 56.05 27.18 7.68
CA LYS A 472 57.38 27.17 8.32
C LYS A 472 58.48 27.39 7.27
N THR A 473 58.45 26.64 6.17
CA THR A 473 59.40 26.80 5.06
C THR A 473 59.33 28.18 4.42
N ILE A 474 58.15 28.76 4.22
CA ILE A 474 58.01 30.14 3.70
C ILE A 474 58.69 31.14 4.64
N ARG A 475 58.43 31.09 5.96
CA ARG A 475 59.10 31.97 6.94
C ARG A 475 60.61 31.77 6.98
N GLU A 476 61.10 30.53 6.87
CA GLU A 476 62.53 30.24 6.78
C GLU A 476 63.19 30.81 5.51
N LEU A 477 62.48 30.80 4.39
CA LEU A 477 62.92 31.45 3.15
C LEU A 477 62.94 32.97 3.31
N GLU A 478 61.86 33.58 3.82
CA GLU A 478 61.81 35.03 4.12
C GLU A 478 62.96 35.48 5.03
N ILE A 479 63.31 34.71 6.07
CA ILE A 479 64.45 34.99 6.95
C ILE A 479 65.79 34.86 6.21
N LYS A 480 65.93 33.88 5.31
CA LYS A 480 67.13 33.72 4.47
C LYS A 480 67.26 34.86 3.47
N ASP A 481 66.17 35.26 2.82
CA ASP A 481 66.14 36.36 1.87
C ASP A 481 66.49 37.69 2.56
N GLN A 482 65.90 37.99 3.72
CA GLN A 482 66.31 39.14 4.55
C GLN A 482 67.79 39.10 4.95
N LYS A 483 68.38 37.91 5.12
CA LYS A 483 69.82 37.76 5.41
C LYS A 483 70.67 37.96 4.16
N ILE A 484 70.21 37.50 3.00
CA ILE A 484 70.84 37.74 1.69
C ILE A 484 70.82 39.25 1.38
N GLU A 485 69.71 39.95 1.62
CA GLU A 485 69.60 41.40 1.47
C GLU A 485 70.59 42.14 2.38
N LYS A 486 70.65 41.79 3.67
CA LYS A 486 71.63 42.37 4.62
C LYS A 486 73.07 42.16 4.17
N LEU A 487 73.43 40.93 3.82
CA LEU A 487 74.77 40.61 3.30
C LEU A 487 75.06 41.31 1.97
N GLY A 488 74.06 41.52 1.12
CA GLY A 488 74.16 42.29 -0.12
C GLY A 488 74.40 43.78 0.12
N LEU A 489 73.74 44.37 1.12
CA LEU A 489 74.00 45.75 1.55
C LEU A 489 75.40 45.89 2.16
N GLU A 490 75.83 44.96 3.01
CA GLU A 490 77.19 44.93 3.56
C GLU A 490 78.26 44.75 2.46
N LEU A 491 78.02 43.85 1.49
CA LEU A 491 78.90 43.64 0.34
C LEU A 491 78.98 44.89 -0.54
N ASN A 492 77.86 45.56 -0.81
CA ASN A 492 77.83 46.81 -1.57
C ASN A 492 78.55 47.94 -0.83
N GLY A 493 78.37 48.08 0.49
CA GLY A 493 79.12 49.03 1.31
C GLY A 493 80.63 48.74 1.35
N ASN A 494 81.02 47.46 1.38
CA ASN A 494 82.43 47.05 1.24
C ASN A 494 82.97 47.37 -0.15
N LYS A 495 82.19 47.13 -1.21
CA LYS A 495 82.55 47.44 -2.60
C LYS A 495 82.73 48.95 -2.81
N GLN A 496 81.81 49.78 -2.31
CA GLN A 496 81.93 51.24 -2.35
C GLN A 496 83.17 51.74 -1.58
N ARG A 497 83.45 51.19 -0.39
CA ARG A 497 84.67 51.55 0.35
C ARG A 497 85.95 51.12 -0.38
N LEU A 498 85.93 49.98 -1.08
CA LEU A 498 87.05 49.54 -1.91
C LEU A 498 87.21 50.41 -3.16
N GLU A 499 86.12 50.78 -3.83
CA GLU A 499 86.11 51.69 -4.97
C GLU A 499 86.63 53.08 -4.58
N GLN A 500 86.20 53.61 -3.43
CA GLN A 500 86.74 54.86 -2.88
C GLN A 500 88.23 54.73 -2.55
N ALA A 501 88.66 53.68 -1.86
CA ALA A 501 90.08 53.48 -1.55
C ALA A 501 90.94 53.27 -2.81
N GLN A 502 90.39 52.67 -3.87
CA GLN A 502 91.04 52.60 -5.19
C GLN A 502 91.16 53.98 -5.83
N GLN A 503 90.10 54.80 -5.75
CA GLN A 503 90.07 56.18 -6.23
C GLN A 503 91.11 57.04 -5.47
N ASP A 504 91.12 57.00 -4.14
CA ASP A 504 92.09 57.68 -3.28
C ASP A 504 93.53 57.27 -3.63
N VAL A 505 93.77 55.98 -3.91
CA VAL A 505 95.08 55.48 -4.36
C VAL A 505 95.42 55.95 -5.77
N THR A 506 94.47 56.10 -6.69
CA THR A 506 94.74 56.70 -8.00
C THR A 506 95.04 58.18 -7.89
N GLU A 507 94.32 58.93 -7.05
CA GLU A 507 94.57 60.36 -6.80
C GLU A 507 95.94 60.57 -6.15
N ALA A 508 96.29 59.80 -5.12
CA ALA A 508 97.62 59.81 -4.50
C ALA A 508 98.73 59.42 -5.50
N ARG A 509 98.47 58.48 -6.42
CA ARG A 509 99.42 58.16 -7.51
C ARG A 509 99.58 59.30 -8.48
N GLU A 510 98.51 59.98 -8.87
CA GLU A 510 98.58 61.19 -9.70
C GLU A 510 99.33 62.32 -8.99
N GLU A 511 99.13 62.52 -7.69
CA GLU A 511 99.90 63.47 -6.89
C GLU A 511 101.37 63.10 -6.83
N CYS A 512 101.71 61.82 -6.61
CA CYS A 512 103.09 61.35 -6.72
C CYS A 512 103.69 61.57 -8.11
N LEU A 513 102.92 61.40 -9.20
CA LEU A 513 103.37 61.72 -10.55
C LEU A 513 103.60 63.24 -10.72
N LYS A 514 102.66 64.09 -10.28
CA LYS A 514 102.79 65.57 -10.29
C LYS A 514 104.00 66.04 -9.48
N LEU A 515 104.26 65.44 -8.32
CA LEU A 515 105.44 65.72 -7.48
C LEU A 515 106.74 65.22 -8.14
N THR A 516 106.72 64.07 -8.81
CA THR A 516 107.86 63.54 -9.57
C THR A 516 108.17 64.41 -10.79
N GLU A 517 107.16 64.93 -11.47
CA GLU A 517 107.33 65.94 -12.52
C GLU A 517 107.91 67.26 -11.99
N LEU A 518 107.47 67.73 -10.82
CA LEU A 518 108.04 68.92 -10.19
C LEU A 518 109.49 68.68 -9.74
N LEU A 519 109.79 67.49 -9.20
CA LEU A 519 111.13 67.08 -8.84
C LEU A 519 112.05 67.05 -10.07
N THR A 520 111.67 66.37 -11.15
CA THR A 520 112.47 66.31 -12.38
C THR A 520 112.64 67.69 -13.03
N LYS A 521 111.63 68.58 -12.98
CA LYS A 521 111.76 69.99 -13.40
C LYS A 521 112.78 70.73 -12.53
N SER A 522 112.76 70.54 -11.21
CA SER A 522 113.71 71.12 -10.24
C SER A 522 115.13 70.57 -10.44
N GLU A 523 115.30 69.26 -10.61
CA GLU A 523 116.57 68.60 -10.91
C GLU A 523 117.17 69.09 -12.23
N HIS A 524 116.33 69.30 -13.26
CA HIS A 524 116.76 69.88 -14.53
C HIS A 524 117.21 71.34 -14.37
N GLN A 525 116.45 72.18 -13.64
CA GLN A 525 116.87 73.55 -13.31
C GLN A 525 118.19 73.57 -12.52
N LEU A 526 118.37 72.64 -11.58
CA LEU A 526 119.58 72.49 -10.79
C LEU A 526 120.77 71.99 -11.64
N HIS A 527 120.52 71.16 -12.65
CA HIS A 527 121.54 70.78 -13.64
C HIS A 527 121.95 71.96 -14.53
N LEU A 528 120.99 72.77 -15.00
CA LEU A 528 121.27 74.01 -15.74
C LEU A 528 122.11 74.98 -14.91
N THR A 529 121.76 75.24 -13.64
CA THR A 529 122.58 76.11 -12.76
C THR A 529 123.95 75.51 -12.44
N ARG A 530 124.11 74.18 -12.44
CA ARG A 530 125.44 73.54 -12.37
C ARG A 530 126.26 73.81 -13.63
N LEU A 531 125.69 73.68 -14.82
CA LEU A 531 126.37 73.99 -16.09
C LEU A 531 126.73 75.48 -16.20
N GLU A 532 125.84 76.37 -15.76
CA GLU A 532 126.13 77.82 -15.67
C GLU A 532 127.28 78.10 -14.70
N LYS A 533 127.27 77.47 -13.51
CA LYS A 533 128.38 77.54 -12.55
C LYS A 533 129.69 77.03 -13.15
N GLU A 534 129.69 75.90 -13.85
CA GLU A 534 130.87 75.32 -14.50
C GLU A 534 131.39 76.21 -15.64
N SER A 535 130.49 76.85 -16.41
CA SER A 535 130.83 77.85 -17.42
C SER A 535 131.51 79.08 -16.80
N VAL A 536 130.97 79.62 -15.70
CA VAL A 536 131.58 80.72 -14.94
C VAL A 536 132.91 80.29 -14.31
N GLN A 537 133.01 79.07 -13.79
CA GLN A 537 134.26 78.52 -13.24
C GLN A 537 135.34 78.40 -14.34
N HIS A 538 134.95 77.99 -15.55
CA HIS A 538 135.83 77.97 -16.72
C HIS A 538 136.24 79.36 -17.19
N SER A 539 135.33 80.35 -17.21
CA SER A 539 135.69 81.72 -17.59
C SER A 539 136.67 82.33 -16.58
N ILE A 540 136.42 82.18 -15.27
CA ILE A 540 137.34 82.61 -14.21
C ILE A 540 138.70 81.90 -14.31
N SER A 541 138.72 80.60 -14.63
CA SER A 541 139.98 79.85 -14.85
C SER A 541 140.77 80.38 -16.06
N ASN A 542 140.08 80.71 -17.15
CA ASN A 542 140.70 81.26 -18.35
C ASN A 542 141.18 82.71 -18.12
N GLU A 543 140.43 83.51 -17.38
CA GLU A 543 140.80 84.88 -17.00
C GLU A 543 142.00 84.88 -16.04
N ALA A 544 142.06 83.93 -15.09
CA ALA A 544 143.23 83.72 -14.23
C ALA A 544 144.48 83.32 -15.03
N LYS A 545 144.35 82.43 -16.02
CA LYS A 545 145.44 82.08 -16.95
C LYS A 545 145.88 83.27 -17.80
N ALA A 546 144.94 84.10 -18.28
CA ALA A 546 145.25 85.32 -19.02
C ALA A 546 146.00 86.34 -18.16
N ARG A 547 145.59 86.55 -16.90
CA ARG A 547 146.33 87.41 -15.96
C ARG A 547 147.70 86.85 -15.58
N ALA A 548 147.85 85.52 -15.47
CA ALA A 548 149.16 84.90 -15.25
C ALA A 548 150.11 85.13 -16.43
N LEU A 549 149.63 84.99 -17.67
CA LEU A 549 150.39 85.34 -18.88
C LEU A 549 150.74 86.83 -18.93
N GLN A 550 149.81 87.72 -18.55
CA GLN A 550 150.07 89.15 -18.49
C GLN A 550 151.09 89.54 -17.40
N ALA A 551 151.10 88.82 -16.27
CA ALA A 551 152.11 88.97 -15.23
C ALA A 551 153.49 88.47 -15.70
N GLN A 552 153.55 87.32 -16.37
CA GLN A 552 154.77 86.77 -16.95
C GLN A 552 155.35 87.67 -18.06
N GLN A 553 154.50 88.28 -18.89
CA GLN A 553 154.91 89.29 -19.87
C GLN A 553 155.46 90.55 -19.18
N ARG A 554 154.83 91.01 -18.08
CA ARG A 554 155.38 92.09 -17.25
C ARG A 554 156.74 91.74 -16.63
N GLU A 555 156.95 90.52 -16.17
CA GLU A 555 158.25 90.06 -15.67
C GLU A 555 159.30 90.03 -16.79
N GLN A 556 158.93 89.59 -18.00
CA GLN A 556 159.83 89.63 -19.17
C GLN A 556 160.15 91.05 -19.61
N GLU A 557 159.18 91.98 -19.60
CA GLU A 557 159.42 93.41 -19.85
C GLU A 557 160.29 94.05 -18.76
N LEU A 558 160.14 93.64 -17.50
CA LEU A 558 160.94 94.15 -16.37
C LEU A 558 162.36 93.57 -16.36
N THR A 559 162.55 92.31 -16.75
CA THR A 559 163.90 91.72 -16.93
C THR A 559 164.59 92.25 -18.18
N GLN A 560 163.87 92.50 -19.28
CA GLN A 560 164.42 93.24 -20.42
C GLN A 560 164.76 94.69 -20.05
N LYS A 561 163.94 95.38 -19.23
CA LYS A 561 164.29 96.72 -18.72
C LYS A 561 165.45 96.72 -17.72
N MET A 562 165.61 95.70 -16.87
CA MET A 562 166.82 95.54 -16.07
C MET A 562 168.04 95.38 -16.98
N GLN A 563 168.02 94.43 -17.92
CA GLN A 563 169.14 94.20 -18.84
C GLN A 563 169.44 95.43 -19.73
N GLN A 564 168.43 96.23 -20.07
CA GLN A 564 168.58 97.47 -20.85
C GLN A 564 169.07 98.66 -20.00
N MET A 565 168.79 98.70 -18.69
CA MET A 565 169.36 99.65 -17.73
C MET A 565 170.78 99.27 -17.30
N GLU A 566 171.05 97.97 -17.12
CA GLU A 566 172.36 97.40 -16.77
C GLU A 566 173.34 97.56 -17.94
N ALA A 567 172.90 97.30 -19.18
CA ALA A 567 173.69 97.58 -20.39
C ALA A 567 173.85 99.08 -20.71
N GLN A 568 173.19 99.99 -19.96
CA GLN A 568 173.39 101.44 -20.04
C GLN A 568 174.12 102.06 -18.84
N HIS A 569 174.60 101.26 -17.88
CA HIS A 569 175.51 101.73 -16.83
C HIS A 569 176.78 100.90 -16.63
N GLU A 570 177.26 100.22 -17.68
CA GLU A 570 178.67 99.78 -17.77
C GLU A 570 179.47 100.55 -18.85
N LYS A 571 179.11 101.84 -19.06
CA LYS A 571 179.91 102.77 -19.89
C LYS A 571 179.78 104.24 -19.48
N THR A 572 180.15 104.55 -18.24
CA THR A 572 180.61 105.87 -17.73
C THR A 572 180.96 105.69 -16.23
N ASN A 573 182.19 105.47 -15.78
CA ASN A 573 183.51 105.56 -16.42
C ASN A 573 184.01 106.97 -16.83
N GLU A 574 183.44 108.03 -16.25
CA GLU A 574 184.08 109.36 -16.22
C GLU A 574 184.11 110.04 -14.84
N LEU A 575 183.57 109.44 -13.76
CA LEU A 575 183.63 110.02 -12.40
C LEU A 575 184.49 109.21 -11.40
N ASP A 576 184.39 107.88 -11.35
CA ASP A 576 185.30 107.09 -10.49
C ASP A 576 186.71 106.96 -11.04
N ALA A 577 186.89 107.05 -12.37
CA ALA A 577 188.20 107.25 -12.99
C ALA A 577 188.79 108.63 -12.64
N LEU A 578 187.96 109.64 -12.39
CA LEU A 578 188.38 110.99 -12.01
C LEU A 578 188.71 111.07 -10.51
N LEU A 579 187.99 110.33 -9.65
CA LEU A 579 188.27 110.22 -8.21
C LEU A 579 189.50 109.33 -7.91
N THR A 580 189.70 108.23 -8.64
CA THR A 580 190.89 107.38 -8.48
C THR A 580 192.13 107.95 -9.17
N SER A 581 191.99 108.65 -10.31
CA SER A 581 193.10 109.42 -10.89
C SER A 581 193.42 110.67 -10.08
N GLN A 582 192.45 111.40 -9.51
CA GLN A 582 192.78 112.47 -8.55
C GLN A 582 193.45 111.91 -7.30
N ASN A 583 193.02 110.78 -6.74
CA ASN A 583 193.71 110.22 -5.56
C ASN A 583 195.12 109.69 -5.86
N THR A 584 195.39 109.12 -7.05
CA THR A 584 196.75 108.73 -7.45
C THR A 584 197.60 109.90 -7.96
N PHE A 585 197.01 110.95 -8.53
CA PHE A 585 197.68 112.20 -8.88
C PHE A 585 198.01 113.03 -7.63
N ILE A 586 197.12 113.06 -6.63
CA ILE A 586 197.37 113.64 -5.30
C ILE A 586 198.43 112.84 -4.55
N ALA A 587 198.45 111.49 -4.66
CA ALA A 587 199.53 110.69 -4.08
C ALA A 587 200.89 110.97 -4.77
N LYS A 588 200.94 111.02 -6.10
CA LYS A 588 202.16 111.32 -6.85
C LYS A 588 202.61 112.78 -6.71
N LEU A 589 201.69 113.74 -6.60
CA LEU A 589 202.00 115.13 -6.23
C LEU A 589 202.44 115.24 -4.78
N LYS A 590 201.92 114.44 -3.83
CA LYS A 590 202.45 114.40 -2.47
C LYS A 590 203.89 113.88 -2.45
N GLU A 591 204.22 112.87 -3.24
CA GLU A 591 205.59 112.36 -3.36
C GLU A 591 206.53 113.36 -4.07
N GLU A 592 206.15 113.86 -5.25
CA GLU A 592 206.91 114.86 -6.01
C GLU A 592 207.05 116.18 -5.25
N CYS A 593 205.99 116.72 -4.65
CA CYS A 593 206.09 117.94 -3.83
C CYS A 593 206.88 117.71 -2.54
N CYS A 594 206.87 116.52 -1.92
CA CYS A 594 207.78 116.25 -0.79
C CYS A 594 209.25 116.12 -1.22
N ILE A 595 209.53 115.63 -2.44
CA ILE A 595 210.89 115.55 -3.00
C ILE A 595 211.36 116.93 -3.50
N LEU A 596 210.51 117.71 -4.16
CA LEU A 596 210.79 119.08 -4.59
C LEU A 596 210.92 120.00 -3.38
N ALA A 597 210.04 119.91 -2.37
CA ALA A 597 210.14 120.72 -1.16
C ALA A 597 211.44 120.44 -0.42
N ARG A 598 211.84 119.17 -0.19
CA ARG A 598 213.15 118.86 0.41
C ARG A 598 214.35 119.39 -0.39
N LYS A 599 214.24 119.48 -1.73
CA LYS A 599 215.24 120.16 -2.58
C LYS A 599 215.19 121.69 -2.47
N LEU A 600 213.99 122.26 -2.36
CA LEU A 600 213.76 123.70 -2.15
C LEU A 600 214.21 124.15 -0.76
N GLU A 601 214.09 123.29 0.24
CA GLU A 601 214.59 123.47 1.60
C GLU A 601 216.13 123.48 1.58
N GLN A 602 216.78 122.53 0.90
CA GLN A 602 218.24 122.54 0.68
C GLN A 602 218.76 123.75 -0.13
N ILE A 603 217.99 124.27 -1.09
CA ILE A 603 218.38 125.43 -1.90
C ILE A 603 218.07 126.75 -1.19
N SER A 604 216.96 126.85 -0.46
CA SER A 604 216.60 128.04 0.31
C SER A 604 217.48 128.21 1.56
N GLU A 605 217.97 127.15 2.19
CA GLU A 605 219.00 127.24 3.24
C GLU A 605 220.32 127.84 2.71
N LYS A 606 220.67 127.55 1.44
CA LYS A 606 221.79 128.19 0.73
C LYS A 606 221.53 129.67 0.43
N TYR A 607 220.36 130.03 -0.10
CA TYR A 607 220.05 131.45 -0.33
C TYR A 607 219.85 132.24 0.97
N ARG A 608 219.41 131.59 2.06
CA ARG A 608 219.39 132.14 3.42
C ARG A 608 220.80 132.36 3.98
N SER A 609 221.85 131.80 3.38
CA SER A 609 223.25 132.10 3.71
C SER A 609 223.89 133.15 2.78
N GLU A 610 223.64 133.12 1.47
CA GLU A 610 224.16 134.14 0.53
C GLU A 610 223.48 135.51 0.68
N VAL A 611 222.15 135.56 0.91
CA VAL A 611 221.43 136.85 1.08
C VAL A 611 221.81 137.52 2.40
N ASN A 612 222.10 136.75 3.45
CA ASN A 612 222.61 137.31 4.71
C ASN A 612 224.05 137.86 4.57
N GLN A 613 224.82 137.41 3.58
CA GLN A 613 226.12 138.00 3.21
C GLN A 613 225.93 139.34 2.46
N LEU A 614 225.02 139.38 1.47
CA LEU A 614 224.76 140.58 0.66
C LEU A 614 223.91 141.64 1.37
N SER A 615 223.12 141.28 2.38
CA SER A 615 222.36 142.25 3.18
C SER A 615 223.25 142.98 4.19
N GLN A 616 224.24 142.32 4.77
CA GLN A 616 225.25 142.98 5.62
C GLN A 616 226.11 143.97 4.82
N GLU A 617 226.39 143.70 3.54
CA GLU A 617 226.97 144.70 2.63
C GLU A 617 225.98 145.83 2.28
N ASN A 618 224.69 145.56 2.16
CA ASN A 618 223.69 146.61 1.91
C ASN A 618 223.41 147.48 3.14
N GLU A 619 223.38 146.95 4.36
CA GLU A 619 223.32 147.77 5.58
C GLU A 619 224.57 148.67 5.70
N TYR A 620 225.73 148.18 5.25
CA TYR A 620 226.95 148.97 5.17
C TYR A 620 226.92 150.06 4.08
N LEU A 621 226.39 149.78 2.89
CA LEU A 621 226.28 150.75 1.80
C LEU A 621 225.12 151.74 2.00
N HIS A 622 223.94 151.30 2.45
CA HIS A 622 222.79 152.17 2.72
C HIS A 622 223.03 153.03 3.97
N GLY A 623 223.68 152.48 5.00
CA GLY A 623 224.19 153.26 6.14
C GLY A 623 225.26 154.30 5.77
N ARG A 624 225.88 154.18 4.57
CA ARG A 624 226.78 155.19 3.98
C ARG A 624 226.05 156.15 3.03
N LEU A 625 224.96 155.70 2.39
CA LEU A 625 224.18 156.48 1.43
C LEU A 625 223.13 157.37 2.11
N GLU A 626 222.43 156.92 3.16
CA GLU A 626 221.47 157.78 3.88
C GLU A 626 222.14 158.76 4.86
N LYS A 627 223.40 158.53 5.25
CA LYS A 627 224.24 159.56 5.88
C LYS A 627 224.70 160.63 4.87
N MET A 628 224.67 160.33 3.57
CA MET A 628 224.78 161.34 2.51
C MET A 628 223.41 161.97 2.21
N GLN A 629 222.31 161.22 2.25
CA GLN A 629 220.94 161.73 2.06
C GLN A 629 220.55 162.71 3.17
N LYS A 630 220.79 162.40 4.45
CA LYS A 630 220.58 163.36 5.56
C LYS A 630 221.43 164.61 5.40
N ARG A 631 222.65 164.50 4.86
CA ARG A 631 223.46 165.66 4.47
C ARG A 631 222.96 166.41 3.23
N ASN A 632 222.13 165.80 2.39
CA ASN A 632 221.58 166.41 1.19
C ASN A 632 220.21 167.05 1.47
N ASP A 633 219.37 166.44 2.30
CA ASP A 633 218.08 167.01 2.74
C ASP A 633 218.31 168.07 3.84
N GLU A 634 219.36 167.91 4.67
CA GLU A 634 219.99 169.00 5.42
C GLU A 634 220.97 169.82 4.57
N LEU A 635 220.86 169.82 3.23
CA LEU A 635 221.33 170.91 2.33
C LEU A 635 220.23 171.48 1.42
N ASP A 636 219.11 170.77 1.20
CA ASP A 636 217.90 171.27 0.54
C ASP A 636 217.00 172.09 1.49
N GLN A 637 216.90 171.66 2.76
CA GLN A 637 217.20 172.51 3.93
C GLN A 637 216.53 173.92 3.95
N GLN A 638 217.16 174.99 4.45
CA GLN A 638 218.20 175.70 3.71
C GLN A 638 217.48 176.42 2.53
N CYS A 639 217.46 175.82 1.33
CA CYS A 639 216.81 176.39 0.15
C CYS A 639 215.29 176.61 0.28
N ILE A 640 214.49 175.69 0.86
CA ILE A 640 213.03 175.88 0.96
C ILE A 640 212.65 176.86 2.09
N GLN A 641 213.38 176.82 3.20
CA GLN A 641 213.22 177.84 4.25
C GLN A 641 213.70 179.23 3.79
N HIS A 642 214.60 179.36 2.81
CA HIS A 642 214.85 180.61 2.08
C HIS A 642 213.72 180.96 1.09
N GLY A 643 213.14 179.95 0.42
CA GLY A 643 212.10 180.10 -0.60
C GLY A 643 210.78 180.71 -0.10
N ARG A 644 210.10 180.11 0.89
CA ARG A 644 208.85 180.71 1.43
C ARG A 644 209.07 181.77 2.50
N MET A 645 210.32 182.03 2.90
CA MET A 645 210.67 183.34 3.46
C MET A 645 210.41 184.48 2.46
N HIS A 646 210.62 184.21 1.16
CA HIS A 646 210.34 185.12 0.07
C HIS A 646 208.82 185.28 -0.21
N GLU A 647 207.98 184.41 0.35
CA GLU A 647 206.51 184.47 0.27
C GLU A 647 205.85 184.97 1.57
N ARG A 648 206.55 184.96 2.74
CA ARG A 648 206.13 185.61 4.02
C ARG A 648 205.61 187.04 3.86
N MET A 649 205.97 187.72 2.78
CA MET A 649 205.87 189.17 2.63
C MET A 649 204.88 189.67 1.58
N LYS A 650 204.15 188.77 0.87
CA LYS A 650 203.25 189.19 -0.23
C LYS A 650 201.74 189.19 0.08
N SER A 651 201.26 188.38 1.01
CA SER A 651 199.84 188.30 1.40
C SER A 651 199.60 188.64 2.87
N ARG A 652 200.23 189.71 3.32
CA ARG A 652 199.75 190.53 4.44
C ARG A 652 198.49 191.29 4.03
#